data_AF-A0A2D6XCY7-F1
#
_entry.id   AF-A0A2D6XCY7-F1
#
_cell.length_a   1.000
_cell.length_b   1.000
_cell.length_c   1.000
_cell.angle_alpha   90.00
_cell.angle_beta   90.00
_cell.angle_gamma   90.00
#
_symmetry.space_group_name_H-M   'P 1'
#
loop_
_entity.id
_entity.type
_entity.pdbx_description
1 polymer ?
#
loop_
_entity_poly.entity_id
_entity_poly.type
_entity_poly.pdbx_seq_one_letter_code
_entity_poly.pdbx_strand_id
1 'polypeptide(L)'
;MSFADDIKSKSTNLYPTVIINQGLNNAIYISTNSTTINGNYYSPILLNVPGLKESIDIEKRNYKISNVSLSISNYEHNGERFSETVGDNSLINQSVDIYWQSPSGSKHIYRGWILRYDMDSDKVKLTVEDRSQAKLHRDLPEILSDKAEVPDKYKLKAIPMCYGYVPKSPCVISYSPVYGDVKVDGANVKLLLDKDGSNVNLVNDLFAFDGSYVTISPNTAGQFTYSDAVQYQAEGNLIILGQEGYNLLGGNCVGENNLNEEGNPYTDQASCELNGNTWIPYITDPISSNKIIAYERIFPSPTAWTAWKAHSKSGNWEDVFYLTNSDTSGRESTYSASISGTLFKELGSGGGTEDDWGTGEGDDWLPPDSATMAYCEHHSILNDDNDYALLYGLERNRWNRSRVGGEVKISAYNGSIIEQEIGYLHIAIQTTLFNVTYLAESPGLTSTELQLVAGSNNHSVANEQRYTAIGDWTVVSTVPDYPEGQSIGWVNWDVDPVPITTFDGVSVWVQTAYMETGGHMMGVALDIVACEVKHYMLLNDFNRLDIYANVSGRIGNDGSVLEKAPNIINDIMEYELGQDISSAPDSEDYSAWKYAFTVKDKINSKKLIEGIASASPFIPRFNNMGEWKFDIIQKGYYQADIDASIRILESSVVKYSYSRTKIEDVKTAISFHYKYDYGLGAFLSTTEFTLEDNILPIVGATGGYYHSYYGLPTDDSDSTLIVDDRRGFFIRDDGTADSFAKWLLRWHCNSHLKIKLRIPLNYLDTIEVGSLVSFDEVLGDVLPYGINYKHDATYPDDTTLGNNINGQQVFSLFICTSTNKTLTHIDI
;
A
#
# COMPACT_ATOMS: atom_id res chain seq x y z
N MET A 1 -19.40 9.20 -57.73
CA MET A 1 -19.31 10.05 -56.54
C MET A 1 -19.65 9.18 -55.35
N SER A 2 -18.95 9.37 -54.25
CA SER A 2 -19.15 8.69 -52.98
C SER A 2 -19.83 9.64 -51.99
N PHE A 3 -20.37 9.10 -50.88
CA PHE A 3 -20.84 9.93 -49.77
C PHE A 3 -19.78 10.95 -49.30
N ALA A 4 -18.50 10.54 -49.31
CA ALA A 4 -17.37 11.39 -48.94
C ALA A 4 -17.16 12.59 -49.90
N ASP A 5 -17.56 12.46 -51.17
CA ASP A 5 -17.53 13.57 -52.13
C ASP A 5 -18.68 14.55 -51.87
N ASP A 6 -19.86 14.02 -51.52
CA ASP A 6 -21.05 14.83 -51.29
C ASP A 6 -20.91 15.75 -50.05
N ILE A 7 -20.31 15.25 -48.96
CA ILE A 7 -20.08 16.04 -47.72
C ILE A 7 -19.02 17.13 -47.87
N LYS A 8 -18.22 17.10 -48.95
CA LYS A 8 -17.27 18.17 -49.29
C LYS A 8 -17.91 19.25 -50.16
N SER A 9 -19.09 19.00 -50.70
CA SER A 9 -19.81 19.98 -51.52
C SER A 9 -20.41 21.10 -50.66
N LYS A 10 -20.67 22.27 -51.28
CA LYS A 10 -21.34 23.40 -50.61
C LYS A 10 -22.80 23.10 -50.24
N SER A 11 -23.42 22.08 -50.84
CA SER A 11 -24.81 21.69 -50.62
C SER A 11 -24.91 20.18 -50.55
N THR A 12 -24.91 19.65 -49.33
CA THR A 12 -24.79 18.21 -49.08
C THR A 12 -26.09 17.45 -49.29
N ASN A 13 -27.25 18.14 -49.29
CA ASN A 13 -28.60 17.56 -49.44
C ASN A 13 -28.83 16.32 -48.56
N LEU A 14 -28.25 16.31 -47.35
CA LEU A 14 -28.33 15.15 -46.47
C LEU A 14 -29.69 15.08 -45.79
N TYR A 15 -30.16 13.86 -45.60
CA TYR A 15 -31.32 13.57 -44.76
C TYR A 15 -31.08 12.29 -43.95
N PRO A 16 -31.67 12.17 -42.75
CA PRO A 16 -31.46 11.00 -41.92
C PRO A 16 -32.44 9.89 -42.29
N THR A 17 -31.98 8.66 -42.24
CA THR A 17 -32.82 7.47 -42.27
C THR A 17 -32.53 6.63 -41.05
N VAL A 18 -33.58 6.13 -40.41
CA VAL A 18 -33.49 5.38 -39.18
C VAL A 18 -34.18 4.04 -39.39
N ILE A 19 -33.54 2.99 -38.90
CA ILE A 19 -34.04 1.62 -38.92
C ILE A 19 -34.19 1.18 -37.46
N ILE A 20 -35.42 0.87 -37.03
CA ILE A 20 -35.69 0.28 -35.72
C ILE A 20 -35.92 -1.21 -35.95
N ASN A 21 -34.99 -2.06 -35.52
CA ASN A 21 -35.05 -3.50 -35.72
C ASN A 21 -35.89 -4.13 -34.62
N GLN A 22 -37.02 -4.76 -34.97
CA GLN A 22 -37.97 -5.43 -34.05
C GLN A 22 -37.85 -6.96 -34.06
N GLY A 23 -36.66 -7.51 -34.35
CA GLY A 23 -36.39 -8.95 -34.40
C GLY A 23 -36.06 -9.48 -35.81
N LEU A 24 -36.05 -10.81 -35.97
CA LEU A 24 -35.71 -11.49 -37.22
C LEU A 24 -36.78 -11.19 -38.29
N ASN A 25 -36.48 -10.26 -39.20
CA ASN A 25 -37.29 -9.84 -40.36
C ASN A 25 -38.40 -8.81 -40.11
N ASN A 26 -38.40 -8.11 -38.97
CA ASN A 26 -39.31 -6.98 -38.76
C ASN A 26 -38.50 -5.72 -38.43
N ALA A 27 -38.64 -4.67 -39.23
CA ALA A 27 -37.95 -3.41 -39.03
C ALA A 27 -38.84 -2.24 -39.43
N ILE A 28 -38.82 -1.18 -38.62
CA ILE A 28 -39.50 0.08 -38.93
C ILE A 28 -38.50 1.02 -39.58
N TYR A 29 -38.82 1.46 -40.79
CA TYR A 29 -38.01 2.36 -41.59
C TYR A 29 -38.63 3.76 -41.57
N ILE A 30 -37.92 4.73 -40.98
CA ILE A 30 -38.40 6.11 -40.85
C ILE A 30 -37.36 7.11 -41.32
N SER A 31 -37.81 8.25 -41.81
CA SER A 31 -36.97 9.33 -42.30
C SER A 31 -37.70 10.68 -42.18
N THR A 32 -37.00 11.78 -42.41
CA THR A 32 -37.63 13.08 -42.61
C THR A 32 -38.25 13.20 -44.01
N ASN A 33 -37.83 12.34 -44.94
CA ASN A 33 -38.23 12.39 -46.35
C ASN A 33 -38.83 11.05 -46.78
N SER A 34 -39.81 11.07 -47.68
CA SER A 34 -40.34 9.84 -48.27
C SER A 34 -39.32 9.30 -49.26
N THR A 35 -38.79 8.11 -49.02
CA THR A 35 -37.77 7.50 -49.90
C THR A 35 -37.87 5.97 -49.90
N THR A 36 -37.20 5.33 -50.85
CA THR A 36 -37.05 3.86 -50.90
C THR A 36 -35.59 3.52 -51.14
N ILE A 37 -34.99 2.77 -50.22
CA ILE A 37 -33.57 2.41 -50.26
C ILE A 37 -33.47 0.90 -50.16
N ASN A 38 -32.80 0.27 -51.13
CA ASN A 38 -32.64 -1.19 -51.21
C ASN A 38 -33.98 -1.95 -51.12
N GLY A 39 -35.04 -1.41 -51.70
CA GLY A 39 -36.38 -2.01 -51.70
C GLY A 39 -37.22 -1.75 -50.43
N ASN A 40 -36.66 -1.09 -49.41
CA ASN A 40 -37.38 -0.74 -48.18
C ASN A 40 -37.89 0.69 -48.23
N TYR A 41 -39.18 0.88 -47.98
CA TYR A 41 -39.82 2.20 -47.94
C TYR A 41 -39.60 2.85 -46.57
N TYR A 42 -39.08 4.09 -46.57
CA TYR A 42 -38.88 4.88 -45.36
C TYR A 42 -40.02 5.90 -45.21
N SER A 43 -40.77 5.77 -44.12
CA SER A 43 -41.90 6.64 -43.83
C SER A 43 -41.42 8.03 -43.38
N PRO A 44 -41.95 9.14 -43.94
CA PRO A 44 -41.53 10.52 -43.66
C PRO A 44 -42.06 11.05 -42.31
N ILE A 45 -42.01 10.23 -41.25
CA ILE A 45 -42.60 10.54 -39.94
C ILE A 45 -41.55 10.96 -38.90
N LEU A 46 -40.27 11.02 -39.24
CA LEU A 46 -39.25 11.52 -38.32
C LEU A 46 -39.29 13.06 -38.28
N LEU A 47 -39.57 13.63 -37.11
CA LEU A 47 -39.79 15.06 -36.90
C LEU A 47 -38.49 15.85 -36.68
N ASN A 48 -37.45 15.19 -36.19
CA ASN A 48 -36.17 15.84 -35.90
C ASN A 48 -35.02 15.18 -36.63
N VAL A 49 -34.01 15.98 -36.92
CA VAL A 49 -32.70 15.47 -37.32
C VAL A 49 -31.94 15.11 -36.05
N PRO A 50 -31.61 13.83 -35.83
CA PRO A 50 -30.83 13.44 -34.66
C PRO A 50 -29.44 14.07 -34.71
N GLY A 51 -29.08 14.83 -33.65
CA GLY A 51 -27.70 15.22 -33.40
C GLY A 51 -26.99 14.12 -32.61
N LEU A 52 -25.79 13.75 -33.03
CA LEU A 52 -24.95 12.77 -32.35
C LEU A 52 -24.00 13.50 -31.40
N LYS A 53 -24.20 13.33 -30.09
CA LYS A 53 -23.40 13.99 -29.06
C LYS A 53 -22.48 13.01 -28.35
N GLU A 54 -21.20 13.35 -28.29
CA GLU A 54 -20.18 12.61 -27.57
C GLU A 54 -19.38 13.57 -26.69
N SER A 55 -18.93 13.11 -25.52
CA SER A 55 -18.02 13.89 -24.69
C SER A 55 -17.27 13.04 -23.68
N ILE A 56 -16.03 13.42 -23.41
CA ILE A 56 -15.22 12.92 -22.31
C ILE A 56 -14.91 14.06 -21.35
N ASP A 57 -15.02 13.79 -20.06
CA ASP A 57 -14.42 14.63 -19.04
C ASP A 57 -13.00 14.11 -18.83
N ILE A 58 -12.02 14.82 -19.40
CA ILE A 58 -10.62 14.41 -19.29
C ILE A 58 -10.17 14.50 -17.83
N GLU A 59 -10.55 15.54 -17.08
CA GLU A 59 -10.06 15.74 -15.73
C GLU A 59 -10.55 14.66 -14.76
N LYS A 60 -11.85 14.36 -14.79
CA LYS A 60 -12.44 13.31 -13.94
C LYS A 60 -12.34 11.92 -14.55
N ARG A 61 -11.88 11.82 -15.80
CA ARG A 61 -11.89 10.59 -16.62
C ARG A 61 -13.27 9.96 -16.75
N ASN A 62 -14.32 10.76 -16.58
CA ASN A 62 -15.69 10.32 -16.77
C ASN A 62 -16.02 10.41 -18.25
N TYR A 63 -16.22 9.29 -18.92
CA TYR A 63 -16.73 9.33 -20.29
C TYR A 63 -18.27 9.30 -20.26
N LYS A 64 -18.88 10.19 -21.05
CA LYS A 64 -20.32 10.18 -21.27
C LYS A 64 -20.61 9.38 -22.52
N ILE A 65 -21.67 8.60 -22.44
CA ILE A 65 -22.05 7.74 -23.53
C ILE A 65 -22.85 8.53 -24.54
N SER A 66 -22.59 8.19 -25.79
CA SER A 66 -23.31 8.74 -26.90
C SER A 66 -24.79 8.44 -26.76
N ASN A 67 -25.60 9.48 -26.90
CA ASN A 67 -27.05 9.35 -26.93
C ASN A 67 -27.62 10.13 -28.08
N VAL A 68 -28.74 9.62 -28.58
CA VAL A 68 -29.52 10.23 -29.64
C VAL A 68 -30.98 10.25 -29.22
N SER A 69 -31.63 11.41 -29.39
CA SER A 69 -33.07 11.51 -29.21
C SER A 69 -33.76 11.59 -30.57
N LEU A 70 -34.70 10.66 -30.80
CA LEU A 70 -35.55 10.64 -31.99
C LEU A 70 -36.94 11.11 -31.61
N SER A 71 -37.53 11.98 -32.41
CA SER A 71 -38.91 12.45 -32.29
C SER A 71 -39.65 12.03 -33.55
N ILE A 72 -40.68 11.23 -33.38
CA ILE A 72 -41.45 10.60 -34.46
C ILE A 72 -42.88 11.12 -34.37
N SER A 73 -43.50 11.43 -35.50
CA SER A 73 -44.89 11.83 -35.59
C SER A 73 -45.80 10.70 -35.13
N ASN A 74 -46.76 11.01 -34.27
CA ASN A 74 -47.84 10.08 -33.89
C ASN A 74 -49.18 10.40 -34.58
N TYR A 75 -49.14 11.29 -35.58
CA TYR A 75 -50.27 11.50 -36.48
C TYR A 75 -50.46 10.28 -37.39
N GLU A 76 -51.71 10.05 -37.79
CA GLU A 76 -52.07 8.98 -38.71
C GLU A 76 -51.39 9.21 -40.08
N HIS A 77 -50.61 8.23 -40.53
CA HIS A 77 -49.90 8.25 -41.80
C HIS A 77 -50.11 6.91 -42.50
N ASN A 78 -50.66 6.93 -43.72
CA ASN A 78 -51.09 5.72 -44.46
C ASN A 78 -52.10 4.85 -43.69
N GLY A 79 -52.96 5.46 -42.88
CA GLY A 79 -54.06 4.78 -42.17
C GLY A 79 -53.68 4.18 -40.81
N GLU A 80 -52.47 4.44 -40.31
CA GLU A 80 -52.00 3.95 -39.01
C GLU A 80 -51.14 5.03 -38.32
N ARG A 81 -51.20 5.11 -36.98
CA ARG A 81 -50.28 5.93 -36.16
C ARG A 81 -49.02 5.13 -35.82
N PHE A 82 -47.89 5.82 -35.63
CA PHE A 82 -46.66 5.13 -35.19
C PHE A 82 -46.87 4.33 -33.89
N SER A 83 -47.62 4.87 -32.93
CA SER A 83 -47.96 4.14 -31.69
C SER A 83 -48.78 2.87 -31.93
N GLU A 84 -49.60 2.83 -32.97
CA GLU A 84 -50.38 1.63 -33.36
C GLU A 84 -49.46 0.60 -34.05
N THR A 85 -48.49 1.05 -34.86
CA THR A 85 -47.46 0.18 -35.47
C THR A 85 -46.56 -0.48 -34.40
N VAL A 86 -46.35 0.18 -33.26
CA VAL A 86 -45.66 -0.41 -32.10
C VAL A 86 -46.54 -1.46 -31.42
N GLY A 87 -47.85 -1.22 -31.34
CA GLY A 87 -48.84 -2.13 -30.76
C GLY A 87 -48.54 -2.48 -29.29
N ASP A 88 -48.77 -3.74 -28.92
CA ASP A 88 -48.46 -4.28 -27.59
C ASP A 88 -46.96 -4.64 -27.42
N ASN A 89 -46.15 -4.51 -28.48
CA ASN A 89 -44.74 -4.88 -28.45
C ASN A 89 -43.89 -3.73 -27.93
N SER A 90 -43.08 -3.99 -26.90
CA SER A 90 -42.16 -2.98 -26.38
C SER A 90 -41.05 -2.68 -27.39
N LEU A 91 -40.83 -1.39 -27.66
CA LEU A 91 -39.65 -0.93 -28.38
C LEU A 91 -38.38 -0.95 -27.52
N ILE A 92 -38.49 -1.15 -26.19
CA ILE A 92 -37.33 -1.19 -25.30
C ILE A 92 -36.40 -2.33 -25.73
N ASN A 93 -35.10 -2.08 -25.72
CA ASN A 93 -34.04 -2.99 -26.15
C ASN A 93 -34.06 -3.38 -27.64
N GLN A 94 -34.86 -2.71 -28.47
CA GLN A 94 -34.75 -2.82 -29.92
C GLN A 94 -33.55 -1.98 -30.41
N SER A 95 -32.79 -2.53 -31.36
CA SER A 95 -31.63 -1.81 -31.93
C SER A 95 -32.08 -0.79 -32.97
N VAL A 96 -31.36 0.31 -33.03
CA VAL A 96 -31.61 1.43 -33.92
C VAL A 96 -30.33 1.74 -34.69
N ASP A 97 -30.43 1.70 -36.02
CA ASP A 97 -29.35 2.11 -36.92
C ASP A 97 -29.72 3.45 -37.54
N ILE A 98 -28.82 4.43 -37.47
CA ILE A 98 -29.01 5.77 -38.02
C ILE A 98 -28.00 5.98 -39.13
N TYR A 99 -28.54 6.26 -40.32
CA TYR A 99 -27.76 6.59 -41.50
C TYR A 99 -28.02 8.03 -41.93
N TRP A 100 -26.99 8.65 -42.47
CA TRP A 100 -27.16 9.87 -43.26
C TRP A 100 -27.09 9.49 -44.73
N GLN A 101 -28.14 9.90 -45.45
CA GLN A 101 -28.26 9.68 -46.88
C GLN A 101 -27.81 10.92 -47.63
N SER A 102 -26.99 10.72 -48.66
CA SER A 102 -26.60 11.71 -49.64
C SER A 102 -27.07 11.28 -51.04
N PRO A 103 -27.02 12.16 -52.05
CA PRO A 103 -27.37 11.79 -53.42
C PRO A 103 -26.55 10.61 -53.96
N SER A 104 -25.31 10.46 -53.51
CA SER A 104 -24.35 9.46 -54.02
C SER A 104 -24.12 8.28 -53.07
N GLY A 105 -24.73 8.22 -51.88
CA GLY A 105 -24.53 7.11 -50.96
C GLY A 105 -25.16 7.26 -49.57
N SER A 106 -24.88 6.27 -48.72
CA SER A 106 -25.35 6.18 -47.34
C SER A 106 -24.14 6.03 -46.41
N LYS A 107 -24.15 6.71 -45.27
CA LYS A 107 -23.16 6.53 -44.21
C LYS A 107 -23.84 6.11 -42.92
N HIS A 108 -23.36 5.04 -42.30
CA HIS A 108 -23.77 4.64 -40.96
C HIS A 108 -23.08 5.56 -39.94
N ILE A 109 -23.87 6.32 -39.17
CA ILE A 109 -23.35 7.36 -38.27
C ILE A 109 -23.44 6.91 -36.81
N TYR A 110 -24.43 6.07 -36.49
CA TYR A 110 -24.68 5.66 -35.12
C TYR A 110 -25.52 4.38 -35.05
N ARG A 111 -25.15 3.50 -34.12
CA ARG A 111 -25.93 2.34 -33.70
C ARG A 111 -26.19 2.44 -32.20
N GLY A 112 -27.43 2.21 -31.79
CA GLY A 112 -27.79 2.18 -30.38
C GLY A 112 -29.03 1.33 -30.10
N TRP A 113 -29.50 1.35 -28.87
CA TRP A 113 -30.68 0.63 -28.41
C TRP A 113 -31.64 1.59 -27.72
N ILE A 114 -32.94 1.35 -27.90
CA ILE A 114 -33.98 2.14 -27.25
C ILE A 114 -34.00 1.82 -25.76
N LEU A 115 -33.60 2.79 -24.94
CA LEU A 115 -33.60 2.67 -23.48
C LEU A 115 -35.01 2.92 -22.93
N ARG A 116 -35.66 3.96 -23.44
CA ARG A 116 -37.00 4.38 -23.07
C ARG A 116 -37.64 5.17 -24.20
N TYR A 117 -38.96 5.25 -24.17
CA TYR A 117 -39.72 6.13 -25.02
C TYR A 117 -40.91 6.72 -24.28
N ASP A 118 -41.21 7.98 -24.63
CA ASP A 118 -42.38 8.70 -24.17
C ASP A 118 -43.30 8.92 -25.37
N MET A 119 -44.60 8.82 -25.19
CA MET A 119 -45.57 9.10 -26.26
C MET A 119 -46.69 10.00 -25.80
N ASP A 120 -47.15 10.86 -26.70
CA ASP A 120 -48.37 11.64 -26.58
C ASP A 120 -49.19 11.54 -27.89
N SER A 121 -50.28 12.29 -28.00
CA SER A 121 -51.15 12.27 -29.19
C SER A 121 -50.48 12.72 -30.47
N ASP A 122 -49.37 13.46 -30.37
CA ASP A 122 -48.75 14.20 -31.46
C ASP A 122 -47.41 13.57 -31.85
N LYS A 123 -46.66 13.02 -30.89
CA LYS A 123 -45.30 12.50 -31.10
C LYS A 123 -44.95 11.32 -30.18
N VAL A 124 -44.01 10.52 -30.66
CA VAL A 124 -43.28 9.52 -29.89
C VAL A 124 -41.81 9.91 -29.82
N LYS A 125 -41.27 10.04 -28.61
CA LYS A 125 -39.87 10.41 -28.37
C LYS A 125 -39.08 9.20 -27.90
N LEU A 126 -38.16 8.71 -28.71
CA LEU A 126 -37.24 7.63 -28.36
C LEU A 126 -35.95 8.22 -27.79
N THR A 127 -35.47 7.63 -26.69
CA THR A 127 -34.11 7.85 -26.20
C THR A 127 -33.28 6.61 -26.56
N VAL A 128 -32.34 6.80 -27.49
CA VAL A 128 -31.46 5.75 -28.00
C VAL A 128 -30.07 5.97 -27.43
N GLU A 129 -29.50 4.95 -26.81
CA GLU A 129 -28.17 4.99 -26.19
C GLU A 129 -27.32 3.83 -26.73
N ASP A 130 -26.01 4.02 -26.81
CA ASP A 130 -25.09 2.94 -27.12
C ASP A 130 -25.10 1.90 -25.98
N ARG A 131 -25.07 0.61 -26.34
CA ARG A 131 -25.10 -0.52 -25.39
C ARG A 131 -23.78 -0.71 -24.64
N SER A 132 -22.77 0.10 -24.93
CA SER A 132 -21.58 0.26 -24.09
C SER A 132 -21.90 0.47 -22.61
N GLN A 133 -23.01 1.14 -22.26
CA GLN A 133 -23.42 1.26 -20.85
C GLN A 133 -23.81 -0.06 -20.21
N ALA A 134 -24.62 -0.87 -20.91
CA ALA A 134 -25.04 -2.17 -20.38
C ALA A 134 -23.84 -3.11 -20.19
N LYS A 135 -22.79 -2.96 -21.01
CA LYS A 135 -21.54 -3.71 -20.90
C LYS A 135 -20.71 -3.32 -19.68
N LEU A 136 -20.85 -2.09 -19.19
CA LEU A 136 -20.09 -1.55 -18.06
C LEU A 136 -20.90 -1.41 -16.76
N HIS A 137 -22.13 -1.93 -16.74
CA HIS A 137 -23.02 -1.85 -15.58
C HIS A 137 -23.12 -3.20 -14.89
N ARG A 138 -22.02 -3.62 -14.27
CA ARG A 138 -21.96 -4.77 -13.36
C ARG A 138 -21.46 -4.29 -12.00
N ASP A 139 -22.07 -4.76 -10.93
CA ASP A 139 -21.48 -4.55 -9.63
C ASP A 139 -20.36 -5.56 -9.39
N LEU A 140 -19.19 -5.05 -9.01
CA LEU A 140 -17.98 -5.81 -8.70
C LEU A 140 -17.49 -5.42 -7.30
N PRO A 141 -16.84 -6.30 -6.54
CA PRO A 141 -16.64 -7.71 -6.85
C PRO A 141 -17.92 -8.55 -6.74
N GLU A 142 -17.82 -9.84 -7.06
CA GLU A 142 -18.84 -10.81 -6.68
C GLU A 142 -18.96 -10.92 -5.16
N ILE A 143 -20.16 -11.28 -4.69
CA ILE A 143 -20.43 -11.44 -3.26
C ILE A 143 -20.34 -12.90 -2.84
N LEU A 144 -19.86 -13.11 -1.62
CA LEU A 144 -19.83 -14.42 -0.99
C LEU A 144 -21.25 -14.90 -0.68
N SER A 145 -21.47 -16.21 -0.76
CA SER A 145 -22.78 -16.81 -0.47
C SER A 145 -23.19 -16.66 1.01
N ASP A 146 -24.48 -16.78 1.28
CA ASP A 146 -25.09 -16.77 2.62
C ASP A 146 -25.21 -18.16 3.27
N LYS A 147 -24.46 -19.14 2.74
CA LYS A 147 -24.47 -20.53 3.21
C LYS A 147 -24.08 -20.64 4.69
N ALA A 148 -24.53 -21.71 5.34
CA ALA A 148 -24.34 -21.93 6.78
C ALA A 148 -22.86 -22.05 7.19
N GLU A 149 -22.01 -22.52 6.28
CA GLU A 149 -20.57 -22.71 6.49
C GLU A 149 -19.75 -21.42 6.35
N VAL A 150 -20.37 -20.32 5.90
CA VAL A 150 -19.72 -18.99 5.89
C VAL A 150 -20.00 -18.33 7.24
N PRO A 151 -18.99 -17.82 7.98
CA PRO A 151 -19.24 -17.09 9.21
C PRO A 151 -20.13 -15.86 8.97
N ASP A 152 -21.03 -15.56 9.93
CA ASP A 152 -22.03 -14.49 9.77
C ASP A 152 -21.43 -13.13 9.40
N LYS A 153 -20.23 -12.80 9.90
CA LYS A 153 -19.48 -11.58 9.55
C LYS A 153 -19.22 -11.44 8.04
N TYR A 154 -18.97 -12.55 7.36
CA TYR A 154 -18.52 -12.62 5.97
C TYR A 154 -19.65 -12.92 4.98
N LYS A 155 -20.83 -13.35 5.44
CA LYS A 155 -21.99 -13.57 4.58
C LYS A 155 -22.32 -12.31 3.78
N LEU A 156 -22.52 -12.48 2.47
CA LEU A 156 -22.87 -11.41 1.53
C LEU A 156 -21.81 -10.27 1.44
N LYS A 157 -20.60 -10.46 1.97
CA LYS A 157 -19.46 -9.56 1.73
C LYS A 157 -18.88 -9.81 0.36
N ALA A 158 -18.27 -8.78 -0.24
CA ALA A 158 -17.61 -8.94 -1.52
C ALA A 158 -16.35 -9.80 -1.38
N ILE A 159 -16.13 -10.72 -2.32
CA ILE A 159 -14.89 -11.46 -2.46
C ILE A 159 -13.86 -10.46 -3.01
N PRO A 160 -12.71 -10.23 -2.37
CA PRO A 160 -11.78 -9.20 -2.80
C PRO A 160 -11.33 -9.38 -4.27
N MET A 161 -10.99 -8.29 -4.96
CA MET A 161 -10.27 -8.34 -6.24
C MET A 161 -8.95 -7.59 -6.08
N CYS A 162 -7.83 -8.27 -6.25
CA CYS A 162 -6.50 -7.73 -5.96
C CYS A 162 -5.68 -7.55 -7.24
N TYR A 163 -5.18 -6.34 -7.47
CA TYR A 163 -4.25 -5.99 -8.56
C TYR A 163 -2.94 -5.44 -7.98
N GLY A 164 -1.82 -5.70 -8.65
CA GLY A 164 -0.50 -5.34 -8.14
C GLY A 164 -0.13 -6.04 -6.81
N TYR A 165 0.95 -5.57 -6.17
CA TYR A 165 1.35 -6.05 -4.85
C TYR A 165 0.69 -5.21 -3.74
N VAL A 166 -0.17 -5.83 -2.93
CA VAL A 166 -0.94 -5.17 -1.87
C VAL A 166 -0.60 -5.81 -0.52
N PRO A 167 0.26 -5.16 0.29
CA PRO A 167 0.45 -5.53 1.69
C PRO A 167 -0.87 -5.41 2.45
N LYS A 168 -1.14 -6.38 3.33
CA LYS A 168 -2.35 -6.41 4.16
C LYS A 168 -3.64 -6.16 3.33
N SER A 169 -3.75 -6.84 2.20
CA SER A 169 -4.98 -6.95 1.42
C SER A 169 -6.05 -7.68 2.23
N PRO A 170 -7.30 -7.18 2.28
CA PRO A 170 -8.38 -7.83 3.01
C PRO A 170 -8.70 -9.21 2.44
N CYS A 171 -9.05 -10.15 3.33
CA CYS A 171 -9.43 -11.52 3.03
C CYS A 171 -10.88 -11.80 3.49
N VAL A 172 -11.54 -12.80 2.91
CA VAL A 172 -12.85 -13.26 3.39
C VAL A 172 -12.83 -14.75 3.74
N ILE A 173 -13.45 -15.13 4.85
CA ILE A 173 -13.61 -16.54 5.22
C ILE A 173 -14.78 -17.12 4.42
N SER A 174 -14.47 -17.98 3.46
CA SER A 174 -15.43 -18.63 2.55
C SER A 174 -15.99 -19.94 3.09
N TYR A 175 -15.31 -20.53 4.07
CA TYR A 175 -15.75 -21.74 4.75
C TYR A 175 -15.11 -21.78 6.13
N SER A 176 -15.91 -22.04 7.15
CA SER A 176 -15.51 -22.32 8.52
C SER A 176 -16.47 -23.39 9.06
N PRO A 177 -15.96 -24.44 9.71
CA PRO A 177 -16.83 -25.43 10.31
C PRO A 177 -17.67 -24.80 11.42
N VAL A 178 -18.88 -25.33 11.63
CA VAL A 178 -19.74 -24.88 12.73
C VAL A 178 -19.12 -25.33 14.05
N TYR A 179 -18.67 -24.36 14.83
CA TYR A 179 -18.18 -24.59 16.19
C TYR A 179 -19.38 -24.82 17.14
N GLY A 180 -19.43 -26.00 17.75
CA GLY A 180 -20.39 -26.35 18.82
C GLY A 180 -19.67 -26.90 20.05
N ASP A 181 -20.40 -27.49 21.00
CA ASP A 181 -19.83 -28.11 22.23
C ASP A 181 -18.91 -29.33 21.94
N VAL A 182 -18.74 -29.71 20.67
CA VAL A 182 -17.97 -30.87 20.23
C VAL A 182 -16.80 -30.41 19.36
N LYS A 183 -15.59 -30.87 19.67
CA LYS A 183 -14.37 -30.66 18.87
C LYS A 183 -14.63 -31.07 17.42
N VAL A 184 -14.41 -30.16 16.47
CA VAL A 184 -14.49 -30.48 15.04
C VAL A 184 -13.15 -31.07 14.62
N ASP A 185 -13.11 -32.37 14.33
CA ASP A 185 -11.90 -33.04 13.84
C ASP A 185 -11.63 -32.63 12.38
N GLY A 186 -10.41 -32.22 12.04
CA GLY A 186 -10.03 -31.82 10.66
C GLY A 186 -10.62 -30.47 10.19
N ALA A 187 -10.75 -29.50 11.09
CA ALA A 187 -11.39 -28.20 10.87
C ALA A 187 -10.62 -27.26 9.91
N ASN A 188 -10.61 -27.57 8.62
CA ASN A 188 -10.03 -26.68 7.62
C ASN A 188 -10.88 -25.41 7.44
N VAL A 189 -10.31 -24.23 7.68
CA VAL A 189 -10.94 -22.93 7.41
C VAL A 189 -10.37 -22.36 6.12
N LYS A 190 -11.23 -21.86 5.23
CA LYS A 190 -10.82 -21.38 3.91
C LYS A 190 -10.98 -19.89 3.77
N LEU A 191 -9.87 -19.18 3.51
CA LEU A 191 -9.87 -17.76 3.20
C LEU A 191 -9.65 -17.54 1.71
N LEU A 192 -10.42 -16.62 1.13
CA LEU A 192 -10.25 -16.18 -0.25
C LEU A 192 -9.55 -14.82 -0.28
N LEU A 193 -8.48 -14.76 -1.08
CA LEU A 193 -7.71 -13.55 -1.39
C LEU A 193 -8.22 -12.83 -2.63
N ASP A 194 -8.75 -13.60 -3.58
CA ASP A 194 -9.41 -13.14 -4.79
C ASP A 194 -10.47 -14.17 -5.19
N LYS A 195 -11.39 -13.81 -6.08
CA LYS A 195 -12.30 -14.75 -6.73
C LYS A 195 -11.55 -15.68 -7.69
N ASP A 196 -10.54 -15.18 -8.40
CA ASP A 196 -9.87 -15.93 -9.45
C ASP A 196 -8.79 -16.86 -8.90
N GLY A 197 -9.18 -18.13 -8.81
CA GLY A 197 -8.46 -19.28 -8.24
C GLY A 197 -6.95 -19.37 -8.51
N SER A 198 -6.57 -19.13 -9.76
CA SER A 198 -5.26 -19.51 -10.30
C SER A 198 -4.27 -18.36 -10.45
N ASN A 199 -4.71 -17.11 -10.28
CA ASN A 199 -3.98 -15.95 -10.78
C ASN A 199 -3.43 -15.05 -9.67
N VAL A 200 -3.42 -15.50 -8.42
CA VAL A 200 -2.99 -14.71 -7.26
C VAL A 200 -1.96 -15.50 -6.46
N ASN A 201 -0.89 -14.83 -6.05
CA ASN A 201 0.17 -15.42 -5.23
C ASN A 201 0.19 -14.76 -3.85
N LEU A 202 0.10 -15.57 -2.79
CA LEU A 202 0.36 -15.09 -1.44
C LEU A 202 1.86 -14.75 -1.30
N VAL A 203 2.14 -13.60 -0.71
CA VAL A 203 3.49 -13.18 -0.35
C VAL A 203 3.62 -13.20 1.17
N ASN A 204 3.75 -14.41 1.70
CA ASN A 204 4.40 -14.73 2.98
C ASN A 204 3.88 -14.20 4.33
N ASP A 205 2.74 -13.51 4.47
CA ASP A 205 2.19 -13.24 5.81
C ASP A 205 0.65 -13.13 5.82
N LEU A 206 0.04 -13.62 6.90
CA LEU A 206 -1.36 -13.48 7.24
C LEU A 206 -1.47 -12.65 8.53
N PHE A 207 -2.50 -11.80 8.65
CA PHE A 207 -2.67 -10.87 9.75
C PHE A 207 -4.11 -10.88 10.24
N ALA A 208 -4.30 -10.74 11.55
CA ALA A 208 -5.58 -10.34 12.12
C ALA A 208 -5.53 -8.87 12.51
N PHE A 209 -6.68 -8.19 12.45
CA PHE A 209 -6.83 -6.80 12.83
C PHE A 209 -7.94 -6.63 13.87
N ASP A 210 -7.59 -6.03 15.00
CA ASP A 210 -8.50 -5.47 16.02
C ASP A 210 -7.84 -4.22 16.62
N GLY A 211 -8.06 -3.07 15.98
CA GLY A 211 -7.41 -1.79 16.29
C GLY A 211 -5.96 -1.68 15.81
N SER A 212 -5.22 -2.79 15.81
CA SER A 212 -3.88 -2.90 15.21
C SER A 212 -3.69 -4.28 14.57
N TYR A 213 -2.65 -4.40 13.74
CA TYR A 213 -2.29 -5.64 13.07
C TYR A 213 -1.46 -6.54 13.96
N VAL A 214 -1.84 -7.82 14.03
CA VAL A 214 -1.03 -8.90 14.61
C VAL A 214 -0.82 -9.97 13.54
N THR A 215 0.38 -10.52 13.45
CA THR A 215 0.76 -11.51 12.44
C THR A 215 0.31 -12.90 12.87
N ILE A 216 -0.41 -13.61 12.03
CA ILE A 216 -0.78 -15.01 12.27
C ILE A 216 0.44 -15.88 11.93
N SER A 217 0.84 -16.76 12.85
CA SER A 217 2.06 -17.55 12.66
C SER A 217 1.83 -18.68 11.65
N PRO A 218 2.66 -18.83 10.60
CA PRO A 218 2.53 -19.98 9.68
C PRO A 218 2.92 -21.30 10.35
N ASN A 219 3.88 -21.27 11.27
CA ASN A 219 4.38 -22.43 12.00
C ASN A 219 4.22 -22.25 13.50
N THR A 220 3.93 -23.32 14.22
CA THR A 220 3.74 -23.30 15.68
C THR A 220 4.85 -23.98 16.48
N ALA A 221 5.88 -24.50 15.77
CA ALA A 221 6.99 -25.25 16.35
C ALA A 221 7.62 -24.53 17.55
N GLY A 222 7.58 -25.16 18.73
CA GLY A 222 8.26 -24.69 19.95
C GLY A 222 7.63 -23.51 20.70
N GLN A 223 6.57 -22.88 20.17
CA GLN A 223 6.02 -21.62 20.71
C GLN A 223 4.91 -21.79 21.75
N PHE A 224 4.36 -22.99 21.95
CA PHE A 224 3.29 -23.25 22.92
C PHE A 224 3.24 -24.76 23.24
N THR A 225 4.40 -25.45 23.17
CA THR A 225 4.52 -26.93 23.21
C THR A 225 3.85 -27.68 22.04
N TYR A 226 3.62 -27.02 20.90
CA TYR A 226 3.15 -27.67 19.68
C TYR A 226 4.31 -28.37 18.94
N SER A 227 4.09 -29.61 18.51
CA SER A 227 4.95 -30.30 17.54
C SER A 227 4.75 -29.67 16.15
N ASP A 228 5.83 -29.25 15.47
CA ASP A 228 5.93 -28.80 14.06
C ASP A 228 4.63 -28.70 13.24
N ALA A 229 3.67 -27.89 13.68
CA ALA A 229 2.37 -27.79 13.03
C ALA A 229 2.30 -26.50 12.23
N VAL A 230 2.02 -26.66 10.94
CA VAL A 230 1.70 -25.57 10.02
C VAL A 230 0.27 -25.12 10.32
N GLN A 231 0.11 -23.90 10.81
CA GLN A 231 -1.20 -23.36 11.14
C GLN A 231 -2.02 -23.06 9.89
N TYR A 232 -1.36 -22.59 8.84
CA TYR A 232 -1.97 -22.32 7.55
C TYR A 232 -1.05 -22.59 6.37
N GLN A 233 -1.65 -22.98 5.26
CA GLN A 233 -0.98 -23.11 3.97
C GLN A 233 -1.71 -22.28 2.91
N ALA A 234 -0.94 -21.72 1.98
CA ALA A 234 -1.48 -21.02 0.84
C ALA A 234 -1.39 -21.88 -0.43
N GLU A 235 -2.48 -21.91 -1.17
CA GLU A 235 -2.63 -22.58 -2.47
C GLU A 235 -3.24 -21.58 -3.45
N GLY A 236 -2.39 -20.79 -4.12
CA GLY A 236 -2.83 -19.72 -5.02
C GLY A 236 -3.60 -18.63 -4.26
N ASN A 237 -4.87 -18.41 -4.64
CA ASN A 237 -5.75 -17.43 -4.00
C ASN A 237 -6.45 -17.94 -2.72
N LEU A 238 -6.22 -19.20 -2.33
CA LEU A 238 -6.86 -19.87 -1.21
C LEU A 238 -5.87 -20.04 -0.06
N ILE A 239 -6.27 -19.66 1.15
CA ILE A 239 -5.54 -20.00 2.38
C ILE A 239 -6.37 -21.01 3.15
N ILE A 240 -5.74 -22.09 3.58
CA ILE A 240 -6.34 -23.15 4.38
C ILE A 240 -5.71 -23.11 5.76
N LEU A 241 -6.50 -22.86 6.80
CA LEU A 241 -6.08 -23.01 8.21
C LEU A 241 -6.43 -24.42 8.69
N GLY A 242 -5.51 -25.13 9.35
CA GLY A 242 -5.85 -26.35 10.14
C GLY A 242 -5.61 -27.72 9.51
N GLN A 243 -4.51 -27.92 8.77
CA GLN A 243 -4.24 -29.20 8.07
C GLN A 243 -3.93 -30.39 9.02
N GLU A 244 -4.32 -31.61 8.60
CA GLU A 244 -4.13 -32.88 9.28
C GLU A 244 -2.65 -33.24 9.52
N GLY A 245 -2.23 -33.22 10.78
CA GLY A 245 -0.91 -33.70 11.22
C GLY A 245 -0.75 -33.77 12.73
N TYR A 246 -1.83 -33.67 13.50
CA TYR A 246 -1.83 -33.65 14.95
C TYR A 246 -1.61 -35.05 15.55
N ASN A 247 -0.44 -35.63 15.31
CA ASN A 247 0.11 -36.60 16.25
C ASN A 247 0.92 -35.81 17.28
N LEU A 248 0.24 -35.36 18.34
CA LEU A 248 0.95 -35.13 19.59
C LEU A 248 1.61 -36.46 19.94
N LEU A 249 2.92 -36.57 19.66
CA LEU A 249 3.74 -37.51 20.39
C LEU A 249 3.50 -37.16 21.85
N GLY A 250 2.72 -38.01 22.53
CA GLY A 250 2.69 -38.09 23.97
C GLY A 250 4.07 -38.54 24.45
N GLY A 251 5.09 -37.73 24.19
CA GLY A 251 6.33 -37.73 24.92
C GLY A 251 5.97 -37.21 26.30
N ASN A 252 5.51 -38.13 27.14
CA ASN A 252 5.70 -38.01 28.56
C ASN A 252 7.18 -37.64 28.74
N CYS A 253 7.47 -36.37 29.03
CA CYS A 253 8.76 -35.96 29.60
C CYS A 253 8.80 -36.48 31.05
N VAL A 254 8.58 -37.78 31.24
CA VAL A 254 8.95 -38.45 32.46
C VAL A 254 10.44 -38.71 32.23
N GLY A 255 11.28 -37.92 32.88
CA GLY A 255 12.67 -38.28 33.06
C GLY A 255 12.72 -39.62 33.77
N GLU A 256 12.69 -40.71 33.02
CA GLU A 256 13.29 -41.94 33.49
C GLU A 256 14.78 -41.62 33.59
N ASN A 257 15.27 -41.61 34.83
CA ASN A 257 16.68 -41.55 35.17
C ASN A 257 17.42 -42.67 34.45
N ASN A 258 17.78 -42.45 33.20
CA ASN A 258 18.66 -43.33 32.45
C ASN A 258 20.08 -43.07 32.93
N LEU A 259 20.40 -43.65 34.08
CA LEU A 259 21.77 -43.99 34.44
C LEU A 259 22.29 -44.94 33.37
N ASN A 260 23.51 -44.74 32.90
CA ASN A 260 24.17 -45.77 32.09
C ASN A 260 24.33 -47.07 32.92
N GLU A 261 24.69 -48.19 32.28
CA GLU A 261 24.88 -49.49 32.96
C GLU A 261 25.91 -49.45 34.12
N GLU A 262 26.62 -48.33 34.30
CA GLU A 262 27.61 -48.09 35.35
C GLU A 262 27.14 -47.09 36.44
N GLY A 263 25.92 -46.55 36.37
CA GLY A 263 25.37 -45.68 37.41
C GLY A 263 25.80 -44.20 37.36
N ASN A 264 26.40 -43.73 36.25
CA ASN A 264 26.83 -42.33 36.11
C ASN A 264 25.82 -41.49 35.29
N PRO A 265 25.53 -40.25 35.71
CA PRO A 265 24.73 -39.31 34.91
C PRO A 265 25.52 -38.83 33.69
N TYR A 266 24.85 -38.68 32.55
CA TYR A 266 25.43 -38.04 31.37
C TYR A 266 25.73 -36.57 31.66
N THR A 267 27.00 -36.18 31.61
CA THR A 267 27.46 -34.79 31.62
C THR A 267 27.65 -34.32 30.18
N ASP A 268 26.59 -33.81 29.55
CA ASP A 268 26.67 -32.75 28.54
C ASP A 268 25.31 -32.59 27.85
N GLN A 269 24.52 -31.68 28.41
CA GLN A 269 23.65 -30.71 27.75
C GLN A 269 22.75 -30.15 28.85
N ALA A 270 22.88 -28.85 29.12
CA ALA A 270 21.99 -28.12 30.01
C ALA A 270 20.58 -28.16 29.42
N SER A 271 19.82 -29.20 29.76
CA SER A 271 18.38 -29.22 29.57
C SER A 271 17.78 -28.34 30.67
N CYS A 272 17.12 -27.27 30.24
CA CYS A 272 16.42 -26.36 31.13
C CYS A 272 15.25 -27.12 31.79
N GLU A 273 15.47 -27.67 32.98
CA GLU A 273 14.37 -28.13 33.83
C GLU A 273 13.57 -26.90 34.28
N LEU A 274 12.42 -26.67 33.65
CA LEU A 274 11.38 -25.76 34.12
C LEU A 274 10.82 -26.32 35.45
N ASN A 275 11.56 -26.13 36.53
CA ASN A 275 11.15 -26.48 37.88
C ASN A 275 10.13 -25.46 38.39
N GLY A 276 8.86 -25.68 38.05
CA GLY A 276 7.74 -25.01 38.70
C GLY A 276 6.47 -24.95 37.85
N ASN A 277 5.53 -25.90 38.06
CA ASN A 277 4.05 -25.80 38.00
C ASN A 277 3.31 -24.79 37.08
N THR A 278 3.92 -24.22 36.04
CA THR A 278 3.21 -23.43 35.03
C THR A 278 2.59 -24.38 34.01
N TRP A 279 1.38 -24.86 34.33
CA TRP A 279 0.52 -25.57 33.39
C TRP A 279 0.22 -24.66 32.20
N ILE A 280 1.02 -24.73 31.13
CA ILE A 280 0.60 -24.20 29.84
C ILE A 280 -0.54 -25.13 29.37
N PRO A 281 -1.78 -24.62 29.20
CA PRO A 281 -2.90 -25.48 28.84
C PRO A 281 -2.65 -26.10 27.45
N TYR A 282 -2.68 -27.43 27.40
CA TYR A 282 -2.62 -28.21 26.15
C TYR A 282 -3.86 -27.96 25.30
N ILE A 283 -3.84 -26.95 24.45
CA ILE A 283 -4.90 -26.75 23.45
C ILE A 283 -4.56 -27.63 22.26
N THR A 284 -5.19 -28.80 22.14
CA THR A 284 -4.77 -29.81 21.15
C THR A 284 -5.08 -29.47 19.69
N ASP A 285 -5.81 -28.37 19.42
CA ASP A 285 -6.02 -27.75 18.09
C ASP A 285 -6.77 -26.41 18.29
N PRO A 286 -6.08 -25.24 18.22
CA PRO A 286 -6.72 -23.95 18.47
C PRO A 286 -7.83 -23.65 17.45
N ILE A 287 -7.66 -24.07 16.19
CA ILE A 287 -8.62 -23.77 15.11
C ILE A 287 -9.94 -24.50 15.35
N SER A 288 -9.90 -25.75 15.82
CA SER A 288 -11.11 -26.52 16.19
C SER A 288 -11.94 -25.87 17.30
N SER A 289 -11.34 -24.95 18.07
CA SER A 289 -11.96 -24.21 19.16
C SER A 289 -12.25 -22.75 18.81
N ASN A 290 -12.25 -22.39 17.52
CA ASN A 290 -12.40 -21.02 17.03
C ASN A 290 -11.30 -20.06 17.55
N LYS A 291 -10.06 -20.55 17.66
CA LYS A 291 -8.90 -19.78 18.11
C LYS A 291 -7.78 -19.83 17.08
N ILE A 292 -6.88 -18.85 17.12
CA ILE A 292 -5.72 -18.79 16.22
C ILE A 292 -4.50 -18.23 16.96
N ILE A 293 -3.30 -18.66 16.58
CA ILE A 293 -2.07 -18.17 17.20
C ILE A 293 -1.54 -17.03 16.35
N ALA A 294 -1.46 -15.85 16.97
CA ALA A 294 -0.84 -14.70 16.38
C ALA A 294 0.39 -14.30 17.18
N TYR A 295 1.18 -13.40 16.61
CA TYR A 295 2.27 -12.75 17.28
C TYR A 295 2.43 -11.34 16.76
N GLU A 296 2.98 -10.48 17.59
CA GLU A 296 3.54 -9.21 17.18
C GLU A 296 5.04 -9.19 17.42
N ARG A 297 5.75 -8.40 16.59
CA ARG A 297 7.16 -8.11 16.81
C ARG A 297 7.26 -6.74 17.44
N ILE A 298 7.75 -6.70 18.67
CA ILE A 298 7.94 -5.46 19.40
C ILE A 298 9.43 -5.14 19.38
N PHE A 299 9.74 -3.99 18.81
CA PHE A 299 11.06 -3.38 18.87
C PHE A 299 11.03 -2.32 19.97
N PRO A 300 11.78 -2.50 21.06
CA PRO A 300 11.82 -1.49 22.10
C PRO A 300 12.40 -0.19 21.55
N SER A 301 11.74 0.93 21.85
CA SER A 301 12.27 2.26 21.49
C SER A 301 13.65 2.46 22.13
N PRO A 302 14.63 3.13 21.47
CA PRO A 302 15.90 3.51 22.10
C PRO A 302 15.72 4.29 23.41
N THR A 303 14.62 5.06 23.52
CA THR A 303 14.26 5.81 24.73
C THR A 303 13.64 4.97 25.85
N ALA A 304 13.26 3.72 25.57
CA ALA A 304 12.69 2.80 26.55
C ALA A 304 13.75 2.15 27.46
N TRP A 305 15.03 2.39 27.17
CA TRP A 305 16.16 1.88 27.95
C TRP A 305 16.46 2.83 29.11
N THR A 306 16.12 2.40 30.32
CA THR A 306 16.62 3.05 31.54
C THR A 306 17.80 2.27 32.09
N ALA A 307 19.00 2.83 32.00
CA ALA A 307 20.18 2.26 32.63
C ALA A 307 19.97 2.20 34.16
N TRP A 308 20.22 1.05 34.77
CA TRP A 308 20.13 0.91 36.22
C TRP A 308 21.38 1.49 36.88
N LYS A 309 21.23 2.08 38.07
CA LYS A 309 22.37 2.32 38.96
C LYS A 309 22.85 0.97 39.49
N ALA A 310 24.10 0.62 39.22
CA ALA A 310 24.71 -0.59 39.74
C ALA A 310 24.71 -0.57 41.28
N HIS A 311 24.26 -1.66 41.90
CA HIS A 311 24.36 -1.88 43.35
C HIS A 311 25.38 -2.98 43.62
N SER A 312 26.43 -2.69 44.38
CA SER A 312 27.23 -3.72 45.04
C SER A 312 26.74 -3.90 46.47
N LYS A 313 26.77 -5.13 46.97
CA LYS A 313 26.61 -5.42 48.40
C LYS A 313 27.92 -6.08 48.87
N SER A 314 28.96 -5.28 49.03
CA SER A 314 30.17 -5.70 49.73
C SER A 314 29.96 -5.40 51.23
N GLY A 315 30.23 -6.38 52.09
CA GLY A 315 30.25 -6.15 53.53
C GLY A 315 31.42 -5.23 53.89
N ASN A 316 31.13 -3.92 53.98
CA ASN A 316 31.87 -2.85 54.67
C ASN A 316 32.55 -1.72 53.85
N TRP A 317 32.46 -1.62 52.52
CA TRP A 317 33.07 -0.47 51.80
C TRP A 317 32.25 -0.02 50.58
N GLU A 318 32.18 1.30 50.35
CA GLU A 318 31.40 1.96 49.30
C GLU A 318 32.09 1.86 47.93
N ASP A 319 31.62 0.97 47.06
CA ASP A 319 32.04 0.92 45.66
C ASP A 319 31.31 2.03 44.86
N VAL A 320 32.06 2.96 44.25
CA VAL A 320 31.49 4.03 43.40
C VAL A 320 31.57 3.65 41.92
N PHE A 321 30.41 3.53 41.27
CA PHE A 321 30.27 3.26 39.83
C PHE A 321 30.01 4.55 39.05
N TYR A 322 30.64 4.69 37.89
CA TYR A 322 30.27 5.70 36.89
C TYR A 322 29.58 4.99 35.72
N LEU A 323 28.30 5.28 35.52
CA LEU A 323 27.57 4.95 34.32
C LEU A 323 27.56 6.18 33.43
N THR A 324 28.13 6.06 32.24
CA THR A 324 27.92 7.05 31.17
C THR A 324 26.95 6.42 30.18
N ASN A 325 25.74 6.97 30.08
CA ASN A 325 24.86 6.65 28.97
C ASN A 325 25.50 7.32 27.74
N SER A 326 26.28 6.58 26.96
CA SER A 326 26.92 7.11 25.78
C SER A 326 25.88 7.22 24.67
N ASP A 327 25.72 8.45 24.21
CA ASP A 327 24.84 8.95 23.16
C ASP A 327 24.42 7.92 22.09
N THR A 328 23.12 7.91 21.76
CA THR A 328 22.54 7.22 20.59
C THR A 328 22.94 7.86 19.25
N SER A 329 23.71 8.96 19.26
CA SER A 329 24.06 9.72 18.07
C SER A 329 25.19 9.06 17.26
N GLY A 330 24.87 8.14 16.34
CA GLY A 330 25.78 7.88 15.21
C GLY A 330 25.83 6.47 14.62
N ARG A 331 25.15 5.46 15.18
CA ARG A 331 24.99 4.16 14.52
C ARG A 331 23.66 4.14 13.76
N GLU A 332 23.69 3.81 12.47
CA GLU A 332 22.52 3.83 11.56
C GLU A 332 21.43 2.78 11.89
N SER A 333 21.60 1.95 12.93
CA SER A 333 20.58 0.98 13.34
C SER A 333 19.66 1.53 14.44
N THR A 334 18.39 1.73 14.08
CA THR A 334 17.30 2.23 14.94
C THR A 334 16.92 1.33 16.14
N TYR A 335 17.66 0.24 16.38
CA TYR A 335 17.31 -0.82 17.33
C TYR A 335 18.42 -1.13 18.36
N SER A 336 19.46 -0.30 18.42
CA SER A 336 20.62 -0.51 19.29
C SER A 336 20.60 0.42 20.52
N ALA A 337 21.09 -0.09 21.64
CA ALA A 337 21.35 0.67 22.86
C ALA A 337 22.74 0.31 23.38
N SER A 338 23.59 1.32 23.63
CA SER A 338 24.91 1.10 24.24
C SER A 338 24.85 1.49 25.71
N ILE A 339 25.11 0.53 26.59
CA ILE A 339 25.20 0.72 28.04
C ILE A 339 26.65 0.45 28.42
N SER A 340 27.40 1.49 28.78
CA SER A 340 28.79 1.33 29.21
C SER A 340 28.95 1.57 30.72
N GLY A 341 29.81 0.77 31.36
CA GLY A 341 30.12 0.91 32.78
C GLY A 341 31.54 0.44 33.10
N THR A 342 32.12 0.94 34.19
CA THR A 342 33.43 0.47 34.68
C THR A 342 33.26 -0.33 35.97
N LEU A 343 33.99 -1.44 36.06
CA LEU A 343 33.94 -2.40 37.17
C LEU A 343 35.23 -2.29 37.99
N PHE A 344 35.13 -1.77 39.21
CA PHE A 344 36.25 -1.69 40.15
C PHE A 344 36.20 -2.86 41.14
N LYS A 345 37.38 -3.40 41.47
CA LYS A 345 37.58 -4.20 42.68
C LYS A 345 38.69 -3.52 43.47
N GLU A 346 38.40 -3.08 44.69
CA GLU A 346 39.44 -2.57 45.56
C GLU A 346 40.34 -3.73 46.01
N LEU A 347 41.66 -3.52 45.94
CA LEU A 347 42.65 -4.43 46.49
C LEU A 347 42.54 -4.38 48.01
N GLY A 348 41.98 -5.43 48.61
CA GLY A 348 42.17 -5.68 50.03
C GLY A 348 43.66 -5.88 50.29
N SER A 349 44.34 -4.83 50.75
CA SER A 349 45.71 -4.89 51.24
C SER A 349 45.72 -5.70 52.54
N GLY A 350 45.93 -7.00 52.40
CA GLY A 350 46.21 -7.90 53.50
C GLY A 350 47.57 -7.57 54.14
N GLY A 351 47.55 -6.71 55.16
CA GLY A 351 48.40 -6.79 56.36
C GLY A 351 49.88 -6.44 56.24
N GLY A 352 50.28 -5.29 56.81
CA GLY A 352 51.68 -5.04 57.15
C GLY A 352 52.00 -3.62 57.62
N THR A 353 51.70 -3.33 58.89
CA THR A 353 52.35 -2.37 59.83
C THR A 353 52.50 -0.89 59.47
N GLU A 354 51.87 -0.06 60.32
CA GLU A 354 52.34 1.18 60.97
C GLU A 354 53.22 2.20 60.22
N ASP A 355 52.83 3.48 60.43
CA ASP A 355 53.60 4.73 60.31
C ASP A 355 53.95 5.26 58.89
N ASP A 356 53.13 6.19 58.40
CA ASP A 356 53.52 7.60 58.16
C ASP A 356 52.46 8.30 57.30
N TRP A 357 51.52 9.00 57.94
CA TRP A 357 50.85 10.14 57.34
C TRP A 357 51.26 11.39 58.12
N GLY A 358 52.48 11.83 57.83
CA GLY A 358 52.97 13.15 58.17
C GLY A 358 52.10 14.20 57.50
N THR A 359 51.58 15.10 58.33
CA THR A 359 50.96 16.36 57.96
C THR A 359 51.85 17.15 57.01
N GLY A 360 51.38 17.37 55.79
CA GLY A 360 51.99 18.28 54.82
C GLY A 360 50.90 19.02 54.06
N GLU A 361 50.66 20.27 54.46
CA GLU A 361 49.84 21.26 53.75
C GLU A 361 50.36 21.44 52.31
N GLY A 362 49.45 21.57 51.33
CA GLY A 362 49.83 21.99 49.98
C GLY A 362 48.82 21.63 48.88
N ASP A 363 47.92 22.58 48.62
CA ASP A 363 47.36 22.98 47.33
C ASP A 363 46.47 22.04 46.48
N ASP A 364 45.22 22.51 46.34
CA ASP A 364 44.43 22.70 45.12
C ASP A 364 44.62 21.71 43.95
N TRP A 365 43.50 21.14 43.48
CA TRP A 365 43.08 21.10 42.06
C TRP A 365 41.91 20.11 41.89
N LEU A 366 40.67 20.51 42.17
CA LEU A 366 39.46 19.99 41.50
C LEU A 366 38.35 21.07 41.54
N PRO A 367 37.72 21.43 40.40
CA PRO A 367 36.63 22.41 40.38
C PRO A 367 35.31 21.80 40.87
N PRO A 368 34.46 22.56 41.58
CA PRO A 368 33.13 22.13 41.98
C PRO A 368 32.13 22.49 40.87
N ASP A 369 31.46 21.51 40.28
CA ASP A 369 30.11 21.69 39.72
C ASP A 369 29.53 20.33 39.29
N SER A 370 28.62 19.79 40.10
CA SER A 370 27.28 19.33 39.68
C SER A 370 26.65 18.32 40.66
N ALA A 371 25.40 18.60 41.00
CA ALA A 371 24.35 17.70 41.46
C ALA A 371 24.47 17.02 42.85
N THR A 372 23.85 17.70 43.82
CA THR A 372 22.95 17.15 44.85
C THR A 372 22.92 15.61 45.00
N MET A 373 23.64 15.10 45.99
CA MET A 373 23.44 13.75 46.52
C MET A 373 22.10 13.65 47.26
N ALA A 374 21.12 12.99 46.65
CA ALA A 374 19.93 12.52 47.35
C ALA A 374 20.26 11.20 48.08
N TYR A 375 20.23 11.24 49.42
CA TYR A 375 20.25 10.05 50.27
C TYR A 375 18.95 9.26 50.04
N CYS A 376 19.06 8.02 49.56
CA CYS A 376 17.96 7.05 49.58
C CYS A 376 18.29 5.99 50.63
N GLU A 377 17.63 6.06 51.79
CA GLU A 377 17.61 4.97 52.76
C GLU A 377 16.60 3.91 52.28
N HIS A 378 17.10 2.73 51.88
CA HIS A 378 16.28 1.53 51.80
C HIS A 378 17.04 0.34 52.41
N HIS A 379 16.66 -0.02 53.63
CA HIS A 379 17.00 -1.29 54.26
C HIS A 379 16.32 -2.44 53.50
N SER A 380 17.08 -3.21 52.72
CA SER A 380 16.57 -4.44 52.10
C SER A 380 16.88 -5.68 52.95
N ILE A 381 15.81 -6.36 53.32
CA ILE A 381 15.75 -7.76 53.73
C ILE A 381 16.27 -8.63 52.56
N LEU A 382 17.50 -9.11 52.67
CA LEU A 382 18.04 -10.21 51.88
C LEU A 382 18.91 -11.02 52.85
N ASN A 383 18.35 -12.11 53.35
CA ASN A 383 18.99 -12.99 54.33
C ASN A 383 18.65 -14.46 54.02
N ASP A 384 18.68 -14.85 52.75
CA ASP A 384 18.62 -16.27 52.33
C ASP A 384 19.93 -16.64 51.63
N ASP A 385 20.93 -16.95 52.45
CA ASP A 385 22.27 -17.42 52.07
C ASP A 385 22.37 -18.97 52.08
N ASN A 386 21.25 -19.71 52.06
CA ASN A 386 21.28 -21.13 52.52
C ASN A 386 21.11 -22.26 51.50
N ASP A 387 20.75 -22.05 50.23
CA ASP A 387 20.30 -23.21 49.40
C ASP A 387 21.26 -23.78 48.35
N TYR A 388 22.54 -23.40 48.30
CA TYR A 388 23.51 -23.99 47.35
C TYR A 388 24.82 -24.51 47.95
N ALA A 389 24.90 -24.75 49.26
CA ALA A 389 26.16 -25.10 49.93
C ALA A 389 26.43 -26.61 50.11
N LEU A 390 25.60 -27.53 49.61
CA LEU A 390 25.72 -28.96 50.00
C LEU A 390 26.27 -29.95 48.96
N LEU A 391 26.58 -29.57 47.72
CA LEU A 391 27.01 -30.58 46.72
C LEU A 391 28.51 -30.63 46.33
N TYR A 392 29.35 -29.64 46.64
CA TYR A 392 30.73 -29.65 46.10
C TYR A 392 31.88 -29.20 47.00
N GLY A 393 31.72 -29.09 48.33
CA GLY A 393 32.87 -28.95 49.24
C GLY A 393 33.89 -27.84 48.91
N LEU A 394 33.48 -26.78 48.22
CA LEU A 394 34.31 -25.62 47.91
C LEU A 394 34.18 -24.60 49.04
N GLU A 395 35.32 -24.10 49.52
CA GLU A 395 35.40 -23.08 50.57
C GLU A 395 34.58 -21.83 50.19
N ARG A 396 34.06 -21.13 51.22
CA ARG A 396 33.28 -19.89 51.10
C ARG A 396 34.12 -18.75 50.51
N ASN A 397 34.37 -18.77 49.21
CA ASN A 397 34.79 -17.58 48.49
C ASN A 397 33.60 -16.63 48.44
N ARG A 398 33.79 -15.39 48.91
CA ARG A 398 32.78 -14.33 48.81
C ARG A 398 32.70 -13.94 47.34
N TRP A 399 31.58 -14.26 46.70
CA TRP A 399 31.35 -14.02 45.28
C TRP A 399 30.98 -12.55 45.09
N ASN A 400 31.90 -11.72 44.60
CA ASN A 400 31.56 -10.38 44.13
C ASN A 400 30.88 -10.54 42.78
N ARG A 401 29.56 -10.31 42.74
CA ARG A 401 28.78 -10.28 41.50
C ARG A 401 28.42 -8.83 41.21
N SER A 402 28.65 -8.40 39.98
CA SER A 402 28.30 -7.05 39.54
C SER A 402 27.25 -7.13 38.43
N ARG A 403 26.27 -6.23 38.50
CA ARG A 403 25.18 -6.16 37.51
C ARG A 403 25.36 -4.88 36.70
N VAL A 404 25.41 -5.01 35.38
CA VAL A 404 25.44 -3.90 34.43
C VAL A 404 24.31 -4.15 33.45
N GLY A 405 23.26 -3.34 33.49
CA GLY A 405 22.08 -3.56 32.64
C GLY A 405 21.11 -2.39 32.63
N GLY A 406 20.03 -2.56 31.89
CA GLY A 406 18.93 -1.60 31.81
C GLY A 406 17.58 -2.25 32.10
N GLU A 407 16.53 -1.44 32.14
CA GLU A 407 15.16 -1.91 32.03
C GLU A 407 14.63 -1.50 30.66
N VAL A 408 13.87 -2.40 30.02
CA VAL A 408 13.19 -2.14 28.76
C VAL A 408 11.70 -2.21 29.01
N LYS A 409 11.02 -1.07 28.96
CA LYS A 409 9.55 -1.11 29.03
C LYS A 409 8.97 -1.42 27.66
N ILE A 410 8.32 -2.57 27.58
CA ILE A 410 7.63 -3.04 26.38
C ILE A 410 6.14 -2.83 26.59
N SER A 411 5.50 -2.09 25.70
CA SER A 411 4.04 -2.01 25.64
C SER A 411 3.55 -3.07 24.67
N ALA A 412 2.93 -4.13 25.20
CA ALA A 412 2.34 -5.18 24.39
C ALA A 412 0.96 -4.77 23.86
N TYR A 413 0.51 -5.46 22.81
CA TYR A 413 -0.84 -5.38 22.28
C TYR A 413 -1.87 -5.70 23.37
N ASN A 414 -2.77 -4.74 23.62
CA ASN A 414 -3.87 -4.85 24.57
C ASN A 414 -5.22 -5.02 23.86
N GLY A 415 -5.27 -5.91 22.87
CA GLY A 415 -6.48 -6.23 22.12
C GLY A 415 -7.60 -6.78 22.99
N SER A 416 -8.84 -6.54 22.57
CA SER A 416 -10.03 -6.96 23.33
C SER A 416 -10.34 -8.46 23.27
N ILE A 417 -9.62 -9.18 22.42
CA ILE A 417 -9.88 -10.55 21.98
C ILE A 417 -8.81 -11.56 22.41
N ILE A 418 -7.82 -11.12 23.19
CA ILE A 418 -6.73 -11.98 23.67
C ILE A 418 -7.29 -12.88 24.78
N GLU A 419 -7.15 -14.20 24.60
CA GLU A 419 -7.53 -15.16 25.63
C GLU A 419 -6.35 -15.55 26.52
N GLN A 420 -5.21 -15.78 25.88
CA GLN A 420 -3.96 -16.18 26.51
C GLN A 420 -2.81 -15.53 25.77
N GLU A 421 -1.80 -15.14 26.53
CA GLU A 421 -0.55 -14.59 26.00
C GLU A 421 0.62 -15.43 26.51
N ILE A 422 1.56 -15.72 25.61
CA ILE A 422 2.87 -16.25 25.96
C ILE A 422 3.89 -15.42 25.18
N GLY A 423 4.66 -14.63 25.89
CA GLY A 423 5.74 -13.89 25.26
C GLY A 423 6.91 -14.79 24.97
N TYR A 424 7.61 -14.54 23.87
CA TYR A 424 8.93 -15.11 23.65
C TYR A 424 9.89 -13.97 23.40
N LEU A 425 10.84 -13.82 24.32
CA LEU A 425 11.86 -12.80 24.26
C LEU A 425 13.08 -13.34 23.52
N HIS A 426 13.42 -12.73 22.39
CA HIS A 426 14.67 -12.98 21.69
C HIS A 426 15.56 -11.74 21.82
N ILE A 427 16.76 -11.92 22.36
CA ILE A 427 17.69 -10.81 22.57
C ILE A 427 19.04 -11.20 21.97
N ALA A 428 19.51 -10.37 21.03
CA ALA A 428 20.85 -10.47 20.47
C ALA A 428 21.74 -9.40 21.11
N ILE A 429 22.73 -9.85 21.87
CA ILE A 429 23.59 -8.97 22.67
C ILE A 429 25.02 -9.04 22.15
N GLN A 430 25.66 -7.89 21.97
CA GLN A 430 27.10 -7.79 21.73
C GLN A 430 27.78 -7.09 22.91
N THR A 431 28.53 -7.80 23.74
CA THR A 431 29.38 -7.08 24.72
C THR A 431 30.73 -6.75 24.12
N THR A 432 31.22 -5.56 24.46
CA THR A 432 32.60 -5.15 24.25
C THR A 432 33.29 -4.98 25.60
N LEU A 433 34.25 -5.85 25.90
CA LEU A 433 35.04 -5.73 27.14
C LEU A 433 36.27 -4.86 26.86
N PHE A 434 36.48 -3.83 27.69
CA PHE A 434 37.64 -2.94 27.63
C PHE A 434 38.56 -3.25 28.82
N ASN A 435 39.70 -3.88 28.56
CA ASN A 435 40.73 -4.00 29.59
C ASN A 435 41.66 -2.78 29.54
N VAL A 436 41.90 -2.15 30.70
CA VAL A 436 42.77 -0.97 30.79
C VAL A 436 44.23 -1.37 31.03
N THR A 437 44.56 -2.60 31.49
CA THR A 437 45.95 -3.00 31.76
C THR A 437 46.14 -4.54 31.85
N TYR A 438 46.87 -5.13 30.89
CA TYR A 438 47.55 -6.44 30.95
C TYR A 438 46.70 -7.75 30.98
N LEU A 439 46.17 -8.17 29.83
CA LEU A 439 45.68 -9.56 29.63
C LEU A 439 46.69 -10.51 28.96
N ALA A 440 47.78 -9.99 28.41
CA ALA A 440 48.61 -10.75 27.48
C ALA A 440 49.43 -11.88 28.12
N GLU A 441 49.51 -11.98 29.45
CA GLU A 441 50.46 -12.89 30.12
C GLU A 441 49.84 -13.92 31.07
N SER A 442 48.52 -13.93 31.28
CA SER A 442 47.86 -14.95 32.11
C SER A 442 46.82 -15.75 31.31
N PRO A 443 47.00 -17.07 31.09
CA PRO A 443 46.08 -17.91 30.32
C PRO A 443 44.72 -18.20 31.01
N GLY A 444 44.35 -17.44 32.05
CA GLY A 444 43.33 -17.85 33.03
C GLY A 444 41.92 -17.30 32.85
N LEU A 445 41.65 -16.45 31.84
CA LEU A 445 40.27 -15.99 31.58
C LEU A 445 39.58 -16.95 30.63
N THR A 446 38.89 -17.95 31.18
CA THR A 446 38.24 -19.00 30.38
C THR A 446 36.73 -18.83 30.22
N SER A 447 36.07 -17.90 30.91
CA SER A 447 34.63 -17.66 30.70
C SER A 447 34.16 -16.31 31.20
N THR A 448 33.28 -15.66 30.44
CA THR A 448 32.39 -14.59 30.91
C THR A 448 30.98 -15.18 30.95
N GLU A 449 30.33 -15.18 32.10
CA GLU A 449 28.93 -15.60 32.21
C GLU A 449 28.02 -14.40 31.98
N LEU A 450 27.13 -14.51 31.00
CA LEU A 450 26.04 -13.57 30.77
C LEU A 450 24.76 -14.17 31.37
N GLN A 451 24.24 -13.57 32.44
CA GLN A 451 22.90 -13.92 32.92
C GLN A 451 21.89 -12.87 32.44
N LEU A 452 20.90 -13.34 31.70
CA LEU A 452 19.67 -12.61 31.40
C LEU A 452 18.61 -13.00 32.40
N VAL A 453 17.90 -12.00 32.90
CA VAL A 453 16.75 -12.22 33.76
C VAL A 453 15.59 -11.44 33.19
N ALA A 454 14.47 -12.12 32.97
CA ALA A 454 13.22 -11.52 32.56
C ALA A 454 12.23 -11.60 33.74
N GLY A 455 11.59 -10.49 34.07
CA GLY A 455 10.61 -10.43 35.16
C GLY A 455 9.90 -9.09 35.28
N SER A 456 8.77 -9.09 36.00
CA SER A 456 7.98 -7.90 36.30
C SER A 456 8.75 -6.92 37.20
N ASN A 457 8.42 -5.64 37.11
CA ASN A 457 8.93 -4.51 37.92
C ASN A 457 8.88 -4.67 39.47
N ASN A 458 8.27 -5.72 40.01
CA ASN A 458 8.30 -6.01 41.43
C ASN A 458 9.53 -6.86 41.76
N HIS A 459 10.54 -6.23 42.37
CA HIS A 459 11.80 -6.81 42.90
C HIS A 459 11.66 -8.01 43.87
N SER A 460 10.49 -8.64 43.98
CA SER A 460 10.34 -9.94 44.63
C SER A 460 10.91 -11.02 43.72
N VAL A 461 12.09 -11.53 44.10
CA VAL A 461 12.88 -12.61 43.47
C VAL A 461 12.08 -13.88 43.11
N ALA A 462 10.86 -14.03 43.66
CA ALA A 462 10.04 -15.24 43.55
C ALA A 462 9.58 -15.60 42.11
N ASN A 463 9.60 -14.66 41.16
CA ASN A 463 9.15 -14.91 39.77
C ASN A 463 10.22 -14.58 38.72
N GLU A 464 11.49 -14.41 39.11
CA GLU A 464 12.58 -14.18 38.17
C GLU A 464 12.91 -15.46 37.40
N GLN A 465 12.76 -15.45 36.07
CA GLN A 465 13.34 -16.50 35.24
C GLN A 465 14.74 -16.11 34.81
N ARG A 466 15.73 -16.96 35.13
CA ARG A 466 17.15 -16.73 34.86
C ARG A 466 17.63 -17.62 33.73
N TYR A 467 18.31 -17.01 32.78
CA TYR A 467 18.90 -17.66 31.64
C TYR A 467 20.39 -17.34 31.60
N THR A 468 21.22 -18.37 31.66
CA THR A 468 22.67 -18.25 31.58
C THR A 468 23.11 -18.59 30.16
N ALA A 469 23.76 -17.65 29.48
CA ALA A 469 24.51 -17.90 28.26
C ALA A 469 26.01 -17.80 28.57
N ILE A 470 26.78 -18.79 28.12
CA ILE A 470 28.25 -18.82 28.23
C ILE A 470 28.79 -18.69 26.81
N GLY A 471 29.67 -17.71 26.58
CA GLY A 471 30.30 -17.51 25.27
C GLY A 471 31.82 -17.55 25.36
N ASP A 472 32.46 -18.14 24.35
CA ASP A 472 33.91 -18.15 24.21
C ASP A 472 34.43 -16.80 23.69
N TRP A 473 35.48 -16.29 24.32
CA TRP A 473 36.02 -14.96 24.02
C TRP A 473 36.92 -15.01 22.77
N THR A 474 36.67 -14.12 21.80
CA THR A 474 37.52 -13.98 20.60
C THR A 474 38.22 -12.62 20.60
N VAL A 475 39.56 -12.62 20.64
CA VAL A 475 40.38 -11.40 20.57
C VAL A 475 40.50 -10.96 19.12
N VAL A 476 40.11 -9.72 18.78
CA VAL A 476 40.02 -9.34 17.35
C VAL A 476 41.14 -8.42 16.87
N SER A 477 41.74 -7.56 17.71
CA SER A 477 43.03 -6.91 17.42
C SER A 477 43.39 -5.90 18.51
N THR A 478 44.67 -5.50 18.55
CA THR A 478 45.12 -4.26 19.20
C THR A 478 44.74 -3.07 18.32
N VAL A 479 43.86 -2.19 18.80
CA VAL A 479 43.46 -0.99 18.05
C VAL A 479 44.61 0.04 18.09
N PRO A 480 45.11 0.54 16.93
CA PRO A 480 46.30 1.40 16.89
C PRO A 480 46.16 2.78 17.55
N ASP A 481 44.93 3.28 17.73
CA ASP A 481 44.66 4.66 18.16
C ASP A 481 44.35 4.81 19.66
N TYR A 482 44.43 3.72 20.45
CA TYR A 482 44.30 3.77 21.91
C TYR A 482 45.68 3.63 22.58
N PRO A 483 45.92 4.31 23.73
CA PRO A 483 47.20 4.20 24.43
C PRO A 483 47.57 2.74 24.67
N GLU A 484 48.84 2.41 24.39
CA GLU A 484 49.40 1.05 24.32
C GLU A 484 48.91 0.16 25.48
N GLY A 485 48.24 -0.96 25.15
CA GLY A 485 47.88 -2.01 26.12
C GLY A 485 46.40 -2.41 26.20
N GLN A 486 45.51 -1.81 25.42
CA GLN A 486 44.09 -2.19 25.39
C GLN A 486 43.83 -3.34 24.41
N SER A 487 43.22 -4.41 24.90
CA SER A 487 42.68 -5.50 24.07
C SER A 487 41.16 -5.36 24.00
N ILE A 488 40.62 -5.32 22.78
CA ILE A 488 39.17 -5.35 22.55
C ILE A 488 38.80 -6.76 22.11
N GLY A 489 37.84 -7.36 22.80
CA GLY A 489 37.19 -8.59 22.38
C GLY A 489 35.69 -8.41 22.43
N TRP A 490 34.99 -9.07 21.51
CA TRP A 490 33.55 -9.11 21.45
C TRP A 490 33.04 -10.53 21.65
N VAL A 491 31.81 -10.63 22.15
CA VAL A 491 31.05 -11.88 22.20
C VAL A 491 29.65 -11.57 21.71
N ASN A 492 29.18 -12.37 20.75
CA ASN A 492 27.80 -12.34 20.29
C ASN A 492 27.05 -13.47 20.98
N TRP A 493 25.96 -13.15 21.65
CA TRP A 493 25.04 -14.15 22.20
C TRP A 493 23.69 -14.04 21.50
N ASP A 494 23.28 -15.16 20.91
CA ASP A 494 21.88 -15.43 20.59
C ASP A 494 21.34 -16.32 21.71
N VAL A 495 20.35 -15.82 22.44
CA VAL A 495 19.74 -16.57 23.54
C VAL A 495 18.46 -17.22 23.05
N ASP A 496 18.27 -18.50 23.40
CA ASP A 496 17.04 -19.22 23.07
C ASP A 496 15.81 -18.44 23.55
N PRO A 497 14.69 -18.46 22.78
CA PRO A 497 13.49 -17.71 23.10
C PRO A 497 13.00 -17.96 24.54
N VAL A 498 12.97 -16.90 25.35
CA VAL A 498 12.55 -16.99 26.76
C VAL A 498 11.04 -16.79 26.88
N PRO A 499 10.28 -17.76 27.44
CA PRO A 499 8.85 -17.60 27.66
C PRO A 499 8.57 -16.54 28.75
N ILE A 500 7.82 -15.49 28.41
CA ILE A 500 7.33 -14.48 29.34
C ILE A 500 5.87 -14.78 29.65
N THR A 501 5.55 -14.99 30.92
CA THR A 501 4.20 -15.37 31.38
C THR A 501 3.30 -14.17 31.74
N THR A 502 3.86 -12.95 31.80
CA THR A 502 3.12 -11.70 32.06
C THR A 502 3.77 -10.51 31.35
N PHE A 503 3.03 -9.73 30.57
CA PHE A 503 3.56 -8.56 29.83
C PHE A 503 3.57 -7.21 30.58
N ASP A 504 3.45 -7.22 31.91
CA ASP A 504 3.57 -6.03 32.76
C ASP A 504 5.04 -5.59 32.95
N GLY A 505 5.68 -5.18 31.86
CA GLY A 505 7.06 -4.67 31.82
C GLY A 505 8.12 -5.77 31.86
N VAL A 506 8.93 -5.86 30.81
CA VAL A 506 10.01 -6.86 30.68
C VAL A 506 11.35 -6.19 31.00
N SER A 507 11.83 -6.31 32.25
CA SER A 507 13.18 -5.84 32.56
C SER A 507 14.23 -6.80 31.99
N VAL A 508 15.31 -6.27 31.40
CA VAL A 508 16.40 -7.05 30.80
C VAL A 508 17.74 -6.52 31.28
N TRP A 509 18.40 -7.21 32.21
CA TRP A 509 19.73 -6.84 32.65
C TRP A 509 20.76 -7.92 32.38
N VAL A 510 22.01 -7.49 32.29
CA VAL A 510 23.17 -8.36 32.18
C VAL A 510 23.88 -8.41 33.52
N GLN A 511 24.18 -9.61 33.96
CA GLN A 511 25.02 -9.84 35.12
C GLN A 511 26.30 -10.53 34.67
N THR A 512 27.44 -9.93 34.98
CA THR A 512 28.75 -10.55 34.76
C THR A 512 29.13 -11.29 36.05
N ALA A 513 29.28 -12.61 35.95
CA ALA A 513 29.74 -13.43 37.05
C ALA A 513 31.14 -13.98 36.73
N TYR A 514 32.01 -13.93 37.74
CA TYR A 514 33.30 -14.59 37.80
C TYR A 514 34.44 -13.95 36.99
N MET A 515 35.46 -13.42 37.70
CA MET A 515 36.79 -13.19 37.14
C MET A 515 37.84 -13.58 38.18
N GLU A 516 38.62 -14.59 37.86
CA GLU A 516 39.58 -15.22 38.78
C GLU A 516 40.97 -14.57 38.75
N THR A 517 41.06 -13.30 38.37
CA THR A 517 42.35 -12.62 38.22
C THR A 517 42.57 -11.59 39.34
N GLY A 518 43.70 -11.73 40.02
CA GLY A 518 44.09 -10.84 41.11
C GLY A 518 44.28 -9.41 40.62
N GLY A 519 43.51 -8.47 41.15
CA GLY A 519 43.89 -7.06 41.22
C GLY A 519 43.77 -6.18 39.98
N HIS A 520 42.95 -6.51 38.97
CA HIS A 520 42.85 -5.70 37.74
C HIS A 520 41.52 -4.95 37.60
N MET A 521 41.57 -3.71 37.07
CA MET A 521 40.41 -2.91 36.70
C MET A 521 39.93 -3.33 35.30
N MET A 522 38.62 -3.49 35.12
CA MET A 522 38.03 -3.71 33.79
C MET A 522 36.89 -2.75 33.51
N GLY A 523 36.92 -2.12 32.34
CA GLY A 523 35.75 -1.51 31.73
C GLY A 523 34.91 -2.59 31.04
N VAL A 524 33.61 -2.55 31.22
CA VAL A 524 32.67 -3.40 30.48
C VAL A 524 31.72 -2.48 29.74
N ALA A 525 31.78 -2.49 28.41
CA ALA A 525 30.73 -1.93 27.59
C ALA A 525 29.80 -3.03 27.09
N LEU A 526 28.51 -2.81 27.25
CA LEU A 526 27.46 -3.67 26.76
C LEU A 526 26.78 -2.94 25.60
N ASP A 527 27.02 -3.41 24.37
CA ASP A 527 26.32 -2.91 23.18
C ASP A 527 25.16 -3.87 22.86
N ILE A 528 23.94 -3.48 23.19
CA ILE A 528 22.76 -4.22 22.76
C ILE A 528 22.52 -3.85 21.31
N VAL A 529 22.83 -4.77 20.40
CA VAL A 529 22.81 -4.53 18.95
C VAL A 529 21.42 -4.69 18.37
N ALA A 530 20.66 -5.65 18.91
CA ALA A 530 19.27 -5.87 18.55
C ALA A 530 18.49 -6.54 19.69
N CYS A 531 17.31 -6.01 20.01
CA CYS A 531 16.35 -6.66 20.90
C CYS A 531 15.04 -6.82 20.13
N GLU A 532 14.58 -8.07 19.93
CA GLU A 532 13.33 -8.38 19.23
C GLU A 532 12.43 -9.21 20.17
N VAL A 533 11.30 -8.63 20.58
CA VAL A 533 10.35 -9.37 21.40
C VAL A 533 9.26 -9.89 20.50
N LYS A 534 9.10 -11.21 20.44
CA LYS A 534 7.98 -11.85 19.76
C LYS A 534 6.92 -12.17 20.79
N HIS A 535 5.92 -11.31 20.90
CA HIS A 535 4.81 -11.55 21.79
C HIS A 535 3.80 -12.45 21.07
N TYR A 536 3.73 -13.74 21.46
CA TYR A 536 2.72 -14.65 20.92
C TYR A 536 1.45 -14.62 21.77
N MET A 537 0.33 -14.76 21.08
CA MET A 537 -1.00 -14.65 21.67
C MET A 537 -1.95 -15.64 21.02
N LEU A 538 -2.84 -16.15 21.85
CA LEU A 538 -3.97 -16.93 21.40
C LEU A 538 -5.18 -16.00 21.28
N LEU A 539 -5.61 -15.78 20.04
CA LEU A 539 -6.76 -14.96 19.73
C LEU A 539 -8.02 -15.83 19.76
N ASN A 540 -9.03 -15.38 20.51
CA ASN A 540 -10.35 -15.97 20.50
C ASN A 540 -11.21 -15.44 19.35
N ASP A 541 -12.25 -16.21 19.01
CA ASP A 541 -13.27 -15.83 18.04
C ASP A 541 -12.71 -15.38 16.69
N PHE A 542 -11.71 -16.11 16.16
CA PHE A 542 -10.99 -15.65 14.97
C PHE A 542 -11.93 -15.48 13.74
N ASN A 543 -13.04 -16.24 13.68
CA ASN A 543 -14.07 -16.11 12.65
C ASN A 543 -14.81 -14.75 12.66
N ARG A 544 -14.62 -13.93 13.70
CA ARG A 544 -15.14 -12.56 13.84
C ARG A 544 -14.08 -11.49 13.59
N LEU A 545 -12.82 -11.84 13.38
CA LEU A 545 -11.74 -10.88 13.13
C LEU A 545 -11.72 -10.42 11.69
N ASP A 546 -11.08 -9.28 11.42
CA ASP A 546 -10.76 -8.90 10.04
C ASP A 546 -9.40 -9.49 9.71
N ILE A 547 -9.36 -10.31 8.66
CA ILE A 547 -8.16 -11.02 8.24
C ILE A 547 -7.59 -10.36 7.00
N TYR A 548 -6.27 -10.21 6.96
CA TYR A 548 -5.54 -9.56 5.89
C TYR A 548 -4.32 -10.39 5.51
N ALA A 549 -3.85 -10.25 4.29
CA ALA A 549 -2.70 -10.97 3.78
C ALA A 549 -1.86 -10.08 2.86
N ASN A 550 -0.57 -10.35 2.78
CA ASN A 550 0.27 -9.73 1.74
C ASN A 550 0.03 -10.44 0.41
N VAL A 551 -0.62 -9.77 -0.54
CA VAL A 551 -1.09 -10.40 -1.78
C VAL A 551 -0.35 -9.83 -2.99
N SER A 552 0.20 -10.71 -3.83
CA SER A 552 0.53 -10.39 -5.21
C SER A 552 -0.69 -10.72 -6.05
N GLY A 553 -1.36 -9.68 -6.55
CA GLY A 553 -2.65 -9.76 -7.22
C GLY A 553 -2.62 -10.50 -8.55
N ARG A 554 -3.66 -10.26 -9.36
CA ARG A 554 -3.91 -10.97 -10.62
C ARG A 554 -2.70 -10.95 -11.56
N ILE A 555 -2.47 -12.09 -12.19
CA ILE A 555 -1.40 -12.34 -13.16
C ILE A 555 -1.96 -12.32 -14.58
N GLY A 556 -1.29 -11.61 -15.48
CA GLY A 556 -1.64 -11.55 -16.90
C GLY A 556 -1.22 -12.80 -17.67
N ASN A 557 -1.61 -12.86 -18.94
CA ASN A 557 -1.29 -13.99 -19.84
C ASN A 557 0.22 -14.22 -20.04
N ASP A 558 1.05 -13.21 -19.76
CA ASP A 558 2.52 -13.29 -19.83
C ASP A 558 3.17 -13.80 -18.53
N GLY A 559 2.36 -14.12 -17.51
CA GLY A 559 2.85 -14.56 -16.20
C GLY A 559 3.30 -13.42 -15.29
N SER A 560 3.17 -12.16 -15.71
CA SER A 560 3.50 -10.98 -14.90
C SER A 560 2.32 -10.51 -14.07
N VAL A 561 2.59 -9.88 -12.93
CA VAL A 561 1.55 -9.25 -12.11
C VAL A 561 0.97 -8.06 -12.87
N LEU A 562 -0.35 -7.96 -12.91
CA LEU A 562 -1.07 -6.84 -13.52
C LEU A 562 -0.91 -5.58 -12.67
N GLU A 563 0.11 -4.79 -13.01
CA GLU A 563 0.43 -3.52 -12.32
C GLU A 563 0.27 -2.29 -13.21
N LYS A 564 -0.07 -2.43 -14.49
CA LYS A 564 -0.32 -1.31 -15.42
C LYS A 564 -1.81 -1.00 -15.51
N ALA A 565 -2.22 0.26 -15.31
CA ALA A 565 -3.61 0.71 -15.42
C ALA A 565 -4.38 0.19 -16.66
N PRO A 566 -3.86 0.31 -17.90
CA PRO A 566 -4.60 -0.18 -19.08
C PRO A 566 -4.73 -1.71 -19.07
N ASN A 567 -3.74 -2.45 -18.57
CA ASN A 567 -3.81 -3.92 -18.46
C ASN A 567 -4.83 -4.35 -17.40
N ILE A 568 -4.88 -3.65 -16.25
CA ILE A 568 -5.86 -3.88 -15.19
C ILE A 568 -7.28 -3.59 -15.70
N ILE A 569 -7.48 -2.46 -16.40
CA ILE A 569 -8.78 -2.12 -16.98
C ILE A 569 -9.20 -3.18 -18.01
N ASN A 570 -8.26 -3.64 -18.84
CA ASN A 570 -8.53 -4.70 -19.80
C ASN A 570 -8.91 -6.02 -19.15
N ASP A 571 -8.22 -6.43 -18.08
CA ASP A 571 -8.56 -7.62 -17.30
C ASP A 571 -10.01 -7.56 -16.78
N ILE A 572 -10.41 -6.41 -16.23
CA ILE A 572 -11.80 -6.18 -15.79
C ILE A 572 -12.77 -6.31 -16.98
N MET A 573 -12.44 -5.70 -18.12
CA MET A 573 -13.28 -5.75 -19.32
C MET A 573 -13.47 -7.18 -19.84
N GLU A 574 -12.39 -7.96 -19.90
CA GLU A 574 -12.40 -9.32 -20.46
C GLU A 574 -13.03 -10.32 -19.47
N TYR A 575 -12.50 -10.41 -18.26
CA TYR A 575 -12.86 -11.48 -17.32
C TYR A 575 -14.06 -11.15 -16.45
N GLU A 576 -14.28 -9.88 -16.11
CA GLU A 576 -15.43 -9.49 -15.28
C GLU A 576 -16.62 -9.03 -16.11
N LEU A 577 -16.40 -8.44 -17.29
CA LEU A 577 -17.48 -7.90 -18.12
C LEU A 577 -17.73 -8.70 -19.40
N GLY A 578 -16.93 -9.74 -19.67
CA GLY A 578 -17.09 -10.61 -20.83
C GLY A 578 -16.98 -9.87 -22.16
N GLN A 579 -16.17 -8.81 -22.21
CA GLN A 579 -15.95 -8.02 -23.41
C GLN A 579 -14.72 -8.55 -24.15
N ASP A 580 -14.89 -8.75 -25.45
CA ASP A 580 -13.76 -8.98 -26.35
C ASP A 580 -13.15 -7.63 -26.70
N ILE A 581 -11.92 -7.39 -26.24
CA ILE A 581 -11.21 -6.13 -26.43
C ILE A 581 -9.81 -6.39 -26.98
N SER A 582 -9.28 -5.40 -27.70
CA SER A 582 -7.91 -5.45 -28.19
C SER A 582 -6.91 -5.35 -27.03
N SER A 583 -5.67 -5.78 -27.29
CA SER A 583 -4.55 -5.63 -26.36
C SER A 583 -4.45 -4.21 -25.81
N ALA A 584 -4.12 -4.11 -24.52
CA ALA A 584 -3.90 -2.84 -23.85
C ALA A 584 -2.80 -2.03 -24.55
N PRO A 585 -2.91 -0.69 -24.63
CA PRO A 585 -1.83 0.13 -25.14
C PRO A 585 -0.58 -0.04 -24.28
N ASP A 586 0.57 -0.19 -24.93
CA ASP A 586 1.86 -0.02 -24.26
C ASP A 586 2.37 1.41 -24.50
N SER A 587 2.90 2.03 -23.44
CA SER A 587 3.39 3.40 -23.48
C SER A 587 4.72 3.47 -22.76
N GLU A 588 5.78 3.76 -23.53
CA GLU A 588 7.14 3.91 -22.98
C GLU A 588 7.20 5.01 -21.92
N ASP A 589 6.46 6.11 -22.15
CA ASP A 589 6.34 7.26 -21.24
C ASP A 589 5.92 6.86 -19.82
N TYR A 590 5.05 5.86 -19.69
CA TYR A 590 4.42 5.46 -18.43
C TYR A 590 4.76 4.02 -18.01
N SER A 591 5.79 3.44 -18.63
CA SER A 591 6.22 2.05 -18.39
C SER A 591 6.59 1.76 -16.93
N ALA A 592 7.08 2.76 -16.20
CA ALA A 592 7.47 2.64 -14.79
C ALA A 592 6.31 2.84 -13.79
N TRP A 593 5.11 3.22 -14.25
CA TRP A 593 3.99 3.47 -13.35
C TRP A 593 3.34 2.15 -12.93
N LYS A 594 3.24 1.95 -11.61
CA LYS A 594 2.76 0.72 -10.98
C LYS A 594 1.57 1.01 -10.07
N TYR A 595 0.48 0.31 -10.36
CA TYR A 595 -0.78 0.38 -9.63
C TYR A 595 -0.94 -0.88 -8.81
N ALA A 596 -1.43 -0.72 -7.58
CA ALA A 596 -1.68 -1.83 -6.68
C ALA A 596 -2.83 -1.49 -5.73
N PHE A 597 -3.87 -2.31 -5.71
CA PHE A 597 -5.05 -2.10 -4.87
C PHE A 597 -5.93 -3.34 -4.78
N THR A 598 -6.75 -3.37 -3.74
CA THR A 598 -7.81 -4.35 -3.53
C THR A 598 -9.18 -3.69 -3.57
N VAL A 599 -10.08 -4.22 -4.41
CA VAL A 599 -11.50 -3.86 -4.39
C VAL A 599 -12.19 -4.79 -3.39
N LYS A 600 -12.48 -4.28 -2.18
CA LYS A 600 -13.15 -5.05 -1.11
C LYS A 600 -14.63 -4.74 -0.93
N ASP A 601 -15.06 -3.61 -1.47
CA ASP A 601 -16.42 -3.12 -1.34
C ASP A 601 -17.10 -3.10 -2.71
N LYS A 602 -18.39 -3.41 -2.70
CA LYS A 602 -19.22 -3.46 -3.91
C LYS A 602 -19.25 -2.07 -4.59
N ILE A 603 -18.80 -2.02 -5.84
CA ILE A 603 -18.73 -0.84 -6.69
C ILE A 603 -19.19 -1.18 -8.11
N ASN A 604 -19.87 -0.25 -8.75
CA ASN A 604 -20.20 -0.36 -10.15
C ASN A 604 -18.92 -0.35 -11.02
N SER A 605 -18.80 -1.29 -11.96
CA SER A 605 -17.62 -1.48 -12.80
C SER A 605 -17.22 -0.22 -13.59
N LYS A 606 -18.18 0.57 -14.07
CA LYS A 606 -17.87 1.86 -14.70
C LYS A 606 -17.15 2.80 -13.73
N LYS A 607 -17.67 2.95 -12.50
CA LYS A 607 -17.04 3.80 -11.48
C LYS A 607 -15.66 3.30 -11.08
N LEU A 608 -15.46 1.98 -11.07
CA LEU A 608 -14.14 1.39 -10.80
C LEU A 608 -13.15 1.77 -11.92
N ILE A 609 -13.52 1.57 -13.19
CA ILE A 609 -12.69 1.93 -14.34
C ILE A 609 -12.41 3.44 -14.38
N GLU A 610 -13.40 4.29 -14.15
CA GLU A 610 -13.24 5.74 -14.05
C GLU A 610 -12.28 6.11 -12.89
N GLY A 611 -12.38 5.41 -11.75
CA GLY A 611 -11.47 5.58 -10.62
C GLY A 611 -10.02 5.27 -10.98
N ILE A 612 -9.76 4.09 -11.58
CA ILE A 612 -8.41 3.69 -12.02
C ILE A 612 -7.88 4.70 -13.05
N ALA A 613 -8.71 5.06 -14.03
CA ALA A 613 -8.34 6.02 -15.07
C ALA A 613 -7.98 7.39 -14.48
N SER A 614 -8.72 7.87 -13.46
CA SER A 614 -8.49 9.17 -12.81
C SER A 614 -7.15 9.28 -12.09
N ALA A 615 -6.52 8.15 -11.75
CA ALA A 615 -5.17 8.06 -11.21
C ALA A 615 -4.10 7.84 -12.30
N SER A 616 -4.46 8.00 -13.59
CA SER A 616 -3.62 7.62 -14.72
C SER A 616 -3.67 8.61 -15.90
N PRO A 617 -2.71 8.59 -16.84
CA PRO A 617 -2.75 9.36 -18.07
C PRO A 617 -3.63 8.73 -19.17
N PHE A 618 -4.20 7.54 -18.92
CA PHE A 618 -4.99 6.78 -19.88
C PHE A 618 -6.48 7.15 -19.78
N ILE A 619 -7.14 7.25 -20.93
CA ILE A 619 -8.54 7.63 -21.05
C ILE A 619 -9.31 6.49 -21.74
N PRO A 620 -9.86 5.53 -20.97
CA PRO A 620 -10.69 4.48 -21.52
C PRO A 620 -12.04 5.03 -22.02
N ARG A 621 -12.46 4.65 -23.22
CA ARG A 621 -13.77 5.03 -23.78
C ARG A 621 -14.23 4.07 -24.86
N PHE A 622 -15.52 4.18 -25.21
CA PHE A 622 -16.04 3.63 -26.46
C PHE A 622 -16.06 4.71 -27.55
N ASN A 623 -15.79 4.33 -28.80
CA ASN A 623 -16.09 5.19 -29.94
C ASN A 623 -17.58 5.14 -30.31
N ASN A 624 -17.98 5.91 -31.32
CA ASN A 624 -19.35 6.00 -31.80
C ASN A 624 -19.91 4.70 -32.42
N MET A 625 -19.05 3.71 -32.68
CA MET A 625 -19.40 2.38 -33.17
C MET A 625 -19.48 1.33 -32.03
N GLY A 626 -19.21 1.73 -30.79
CA GLY A 626 -19.24 0.84 -29.63
C GLY A 626 -17.96 -0.01 -29.46
N GLU A 627 -16.85 0.40 -30.07
CA GLU A 627 -15.53 -0.23 -29.93
C GLU A 627 -14.74 0.39 -28.78
N TRP A 628 -14.10 -0.44 -27.97
CA TRP A 628 -13.28 -0.01 -26.82
C TRP A 628 -11.94 0.56 -27.28
N LYS A 629 -11.53 1.71 -26.72
CA LYS A 629 -10.28 2.40 -27.03
C LYS A 629 -9.68 3.05 -25.78
N PHE A 630 -8.38 3.32 -25.85
CA PHE A 630 -7.68 4.21 -24.93
C PHE A 630 -7.10 5.38 -25.70
N ASP A 631 -7.36 6.60 -25.23
CA ASP A 631 -6.50 7.74 -25.56
C ASP A 631 -5.44 7.90 -24.46
N ILE A 632 -4.29 8.49 -24.80
CA ILE A 632 -3.16 8.68 -23.88
C ILE A 632 -2.76 10.15 -23.91
N ILE A 633 -2.66 10.78 -22.74
CA ILE A 633 -2.02 12.09 -22.61
C ILE A 633 -0.52 11.85 -22.54
N GLN A 634 0.23 12.24 -23.56
CA GLN A 634 1.68 12.02 -23.61
C GLN A 634 2.42 12.94 -22.63
N LYS A 635 3.65 12.57 -22.23
CA LYS A 635 4.50 13.46 -21.42
C LYS A 635 5.00 14.67 -22.20
N GLY A 636 5.15 14.51 -23.51
CA GLY A 636 5.52 15.56 -24.45
C GLY A 636 4.96 15.22 -25.83
N TYR A 637 4.86 16.24 -26.68
CA TYR A 637 4.44 16.10 -28.07
C TYR A 637 5.58 16.60 -28.97
N TYR A 638 5.72 15.96 -30.13
CA TYR A 638 6.75 16.26 -31.11
C TYR A 638 6.12 16.75 -32.42
N GLN A 639 6.95 17.23 -33.36
CA GLN A 639 6.47 17.71 -34.65
C GLN A 639 5.69 16.61 -35.39
N ALA A 640 6.11 15.35 -35.27
CA ALA A 640 5.40 14.21 -35.85
C ALA A 640 3.95 14.07 -35.32
N ASP A 641 3.68 14.39 -34.05
CA ASP A 641 2.33 14.37 -33.49
C ASP A 641 1.47 15.51 -34.06
N ILE A 642 2.06 16.69 -34.23
CA ILE A 642 1.40 17.84 -34.85
C ILE A 642 1.09 17.55 -36.32
N ASP A 643 2.05 16.98 -37.06
CA ASP A 643 1.90 16.61 -38.46
C ASP A 643 0.85 15.49 -38.66
N ALA A 644 0.76 14.56 -37.71
CA ALA A 644 -0.24 13.48 -37.70
C ALA A 644 -1.62 13.94 -37.22
N SER A 645 -1.73 15.12 -36.61
CA SER A 645 -3.01 15.66 -36.10
C SER A 645 -3.97 16.03 -37.23
N ILE A 646 -5.25 16.13 -36.90
CA ILE A 646 -6.25 16.58 -37.86
C ILE A 646 -6.12 18.09 -38.05
N ARG A 647 -5.65 18.49 -39.23
CA ARG A 647 -5.49 19.89 -39.60
C ARG A 647 -6.84 20.51 -39.98
N ILE A 648 -7.32 21.44 -39.18
CA ILE A 648 -8.52 22.26 -39.43
C ILE A 648 -8.07 23.52 -40.16
N LEU A 649 -8.72 23.81 -41.29
CA LEU A 649 -8.46 25.03 -42.05
C LEU A 649 -9.28 26.18 -41.45
N GLU A 650 -8.63 27.30 -41.13
CA GLU A 650 -9.25 28.52 -40.60
C GLU A 650 -10.38 28.97 -41.54
N SER A 651 -10.11 28.98 -42.85
CA SER A 651 -11.07 29.33 -43.89
C SER A 651 -12.32 28.44 -43.93
N SER A 652 -12.27 27.26 -43.31
CA SER A 652 -13.41 26.34 -43.18
C SER A 652 -14.18 26.53 -41.87
N VAL A 653 -13.66 27.25 -40.89
CA VAL A 653 -14.34 27.46 -39.60
C VAL A 653 -15.53 28.40 -39.78
N VAL A 654 -16.71 27.94 -39.36
CA VAL A 654 -17.97 28.71 -39.49
C VAL A 654 -18.15 29.65 -38.30
N LYS A 655 -17.79 29.19 -37.11
CA LYS A 655 -17.92 29.95 -35.86
C LYS A 655 -16.94 29.40 -34.84
N TYR A 656 -16.37 30.28 -34.02
CA TYR A 656 -15.53 29.86 -32.90
C TYR A 656 -15.71 30.76 -31.67
N SER A 657 -15.28 30.28 -30.51
CA SER A 657 -15.13 31.08 -29.30
C SER A 657 -14.02 30.53 -28.42
N TYR A 658 -13.28 31.43 -27.78
CA TYR A 658 -12.22 31.10 -26.83
C TYR A 658 -12.69 31.30 -25.38
N SER A 659 -12.24 30.43 -24.50
CA SER A 659 -12.40 30.55 -23.04
C SER A 659 -11.19 29.93 -22.34
N ARG A 660 -11.07 30.14 -21.03
CA ARG A 660 -9.99 29.57 -20.22
C ARG A 660 -10.57 28.80 -19.03
N THR A 661 -9.80 27.89 -18.43
CA THR A 661 -10.14 27.39 -17.08
C THR A 661 -10.15 28.54 -16.09
N LYS A 662 -10.88 28.35 -14.99
CA LYS A 662 -11.00 29.43 -14.02
C LYS A 662 -9.68 29.57 -13.26
N ILE A 663 -9.44 30.74 -12.69
CA ILE A 663 -8.19 31.01 -12.00
C ILE A 663 -8.06 30.18 -10.72
N GLU A 664 -9.18 29.90 -10.05
CA GLU A 664 -9.23 29.03 -8.88
C GLU A 664 -8.83 27.57 -9.17
N ASP A 665 -8.84 27.16 -10.44
CA ASP A 665 -8.41 25.83 -10.88
C ASP A 665 -6.88 25.75 -11.07
N VAL A 666 -6.18 26.89 -11.02
CA VAL A 666 -4.70 26.96 -11.12
C VAL A 666 -4.07 26.61 -9.77
N LYS A 667 -3.10 25.68 -9.79
CA LYS A 667 -2.45 25.14 -8.59
C LYS A 667 -0.94 25.22 -8.70
N THR A 668 -0.27 25.58 -7.61
CA THR A 668 1.19 25.78 -7.54
C THR A 668 1.88 24.81 -6.59
N ALA A 669 1.11 24.11 -5.76
CA ALA A 669 1.58 22.99 -4.95
C ALA A 669 0.59 21.84 -4.99
N ILE A 670 1.04 20.65 -4.60
CA ILE A 670 0.20 19.45 -4.45
C ILE A 670 0.62 18.69 -3.19
N SER A 671 -0.37 18.17 -2.47
CA SER A 671 -0.19 17.17 -1.41
C SER A 671 -1.03 15.93 -1.79
N PHE A 672 -0.34 14.84 -2.13
CA PHE A 672 -0.96 13.61 -2.63
C PHE A 672 -0.83 12.50 -1.60
N HIS A 673 -1.96 12.04 -1.06
CA HIS A 673 -2.04 10.94 -0.11
C HIS A 673 -2.24 9.61 -0.85
N TYR A 674 -1.46 8.59 -0.51
CA TYR A 674 -1.45 7.29 -1.19
C TYR A 674 -1.05 6.15 -0.23
N LYS A 675 -0.89 4.92 -0.74
CA LYS A 675 -0.68 3.70 0.09
C LYS A 675 -1.80 3.50 1.11
N TYR A 676 -3.04 3.43 0.62
CA TYR A 676 -4.22 3.24 1.49
C TYR A 676 -4.16 1.92 2.27
N ASP A 677 -4.31 1.95 3.59
CA ASP A 677 -4.37 0.77 4.45
C ASP A 677 -5.83 0.40 4.75
N TYR A 678 -6.18 -0.86 4.49
CA TYR A 678 -7.57 -1.32 4.55
C TYR A 678 -8.08 -1.64 5.96
N GLY A 679 -7.19 -1.86 6.93
CA GLY A 679 -7.54 -2.07 8.33
C GLY A 679 -7.62 -0.75 9.07
N LEU A 680 -6.63 0.12 8.89
CA LEU A 680 -6.61 1.45 9.49
C LEU A 680 -7.60 2.43 8.83
N GLY A 681 -7.96 2.20 7.57
CA GLY A 681 -8.87 3.07 6.81
C GLY A 681 -8.26 4.44 6.49
N ALA A 682 -6.94 4.49 6.32
CA ALA A 682 -6.17 5.72 6.14
C ALA A 682 -5.02 5.54 5.16
N PHE A 683 -4.53 6.64 4.60
CA PHE A 683 -3.31 6.65 3.79
C PHE A 683 -2.08 6.60 4.69
N LEU A 684 -1.12 5.74 4.35
CA LEU A 684 0.13 5.58 5.11
C LEU A 684 1.23 6.53 4.66
N SER A 685 1.05 7.21 3.53
CA SER A 685 2.08 8.07 2.95
C SER A 685 1.48 9.25 2.22
N THR A 686 2.25 10.32 2.20
CA THR A 686 1.97 11.56 1.48
C THR A 686 3.24 11.98 0.75
N THR A 687 3.10 12.44 -0.49
CA THR A 687 4.16 13.11 -1.23
C THR A 687 3.71 14.51 -1.58
N GLU A 688 4.64 15.47 -1.51
CA GLU A 688 4.35 16.89 -1.67
C GLU A 688 5.32 17.51 -2.66
N PHE A 689 4.80 18.34 -3.56
CA PHE A 689 5.60 19.06 -4.53
C PHE A 689 5.07 20.47 -4.72
N THR A 690 6.00 21.38 -4.99
CA THR A 690 5.76 22.75 -5.41
C THR A 690 6.36 22.98 -6.80
N LEU A 691 6.08 24.13 -7.40
CA LEU A 691 6.73 24.52 -8.65
C LEU A 691 8.20 24.92 -8.46
N GLU A 692 8.66 25.15 -7.23
CA GLU A 692 10.06 25.41 -6.90
C GLU A 692 10.94 24.15 -6.98
N ASP A 693 10.33 22.96 -6.91
CA ASP A 693 11.02 21.66 -7.02
C ASP A 693 11.50 21.34 -8.46
N ASN A 694 11.56 22.36 -9.33
CA ASN A 694 11.96 22.24 -10.74
C ASN A 694 11.20 21.15 -11.51
N ILE A 695 9.92 20.98 -11.19
CA ILE A 695 9.09 19.95 -11.82
C ILE A 695 8.67 20.31 -13.24
N LEU A 696 8.80 21.58 -13.67
CA LEU A 696 8.51 21.96 -15.04
C LEU A 696 9.72 21.70 -15.94
N PRO A 697 9.53 21.18 -17.17
CA PRO A 697 10.64 21.08 -18.12
C PRO A 697 11.16 22.50 -18.42
N ILE A 698 12.45 22.75 -18.17
CA ILE A 698 13.08 24.04 -18.47
C ILE A 698 13.05 24.23 -20.00
N VAL A 699 12.21 25.13 -20.48
CA VAL A 699 12.13 25.48 -21.90
C VAL A 699 12.70 26.88 -22.09
N GLY A 700 13.92 26.94 -22.64
CA GLY A 700 14.71 28.16 -22.81
C GLY A 700 15.51 28.54 -21.56
N ALA A 701 16.67 29.19 -21.75
CA ALA A 701 17.64 29.52 -20.69
C ALA A 701 17.14 30.53 -19.62
N THR A 702 15.88 30.96 -19.67
CA THR A 702 15.31 32.01 -18.82
C THR A 702 13.80 31.81 -18.67
N GLY A 703 13.35 31.20 -17.57
CA GLY A 703 11.93 31.19 -17.24
C GLY A 703 11.54 30.15 -16.20
N GLY A 704 11.56 30.55 -14.92
CA GLY A 704 10.85 29.82 -13.86
C GLY A 704 9.35 30.08 -13.90
N TYR A 705 8.61 29.38 -13.04
CA TYR A 705 7.20 29.70 -12.80
C TYR A 705 7.08 30.91 -11.88
N TYR A 706 6.21 31.86 -12.22
CA TYR A 706 5.95 33.04 -11.38
C TYR A 706 4.51 33.07 -10.90
N HIS A 707 4.27 33.00 -9.59
CA HIS A 707 2.93 33.15 -9.00
C HIS A 707 2.26 34.46 -9.39
N SER A 708 3.05 35.52 -9.53
CA SER A 708 2.56 36.85 -9.94
C SER A 708 1.97 36.89 -11.35
N TYR A 709 2.29 35.93 -12.23
CA TYR A 709 1.68 35.84 -13.56
C TYR A 709 0.15 35.70 -13.49
N TYR A 710 -0.33 34.96 -12.49
CA TYR A 710 -1.75 34.75 -12.22
C TYR A 710 -2.26 35.56 -11.01
N GLY A 711 -1.40 36.38 -10.40
CA GLY A 711 -1.73 37.14 -9.20
C GLY A 711 -1.91 36.27 -7.95
N LEU A 712 -1.26 35.11 -7.90
CA LEU A 712 -1.31 34.18 -6.76
C LEU A 712 -0.32 34.60 -5.66
N PRO A 713 -0.61 34.30 -4.37
CA PRO A 713 0.37 34.40 -3.29
C PRO A 713 1.57 33.49 -3.53
N THR A 714 2.75 33.87 -3.03
CA THR A 714 3.98 33.08 -3.18
C THR A 714 4.12 31.95 -2.17
N ASP A 715 3.21 31.84 -1.21
CA ASP A 715 3.26 30.84 -0.12
C ASP A 715 2.38 29.60 -0.41
N ASP A 716 1.84 29.48 -1.63
CA ASP A 716 0.99 28.40 -2.10
C ASP A 716 -0.31 28.16 -1.30
N SER A 717 -0.62 29.02 -0.32
CA SER A 717 -1.71 28.83 0.65
C SER A 717 -3.09 28.75 -0.02
N ASP A 718 -3.30 29.51 -1.08
CA ASP A 718 -4.55 29.55 -1.86
C ASP A 718 -4.51 28.63 -3.10
N SER A 719 -3.38 27.99 -3.37
CA SER A 719 -3.11 27.27 -4.63
C SER A 719 -2.50 25.88 -4.44
N THR A 720 -2.60 25.30 -3.25
CA THR A 720 -2.28 23.89 -3.00
C THR A 720 -3.45 22.99 -3.42
N LEU A 721 -3.16 21.94 -4.20
CA LEU A 721 -4.08 20.86 -4.51
C LEU A 721 -3.92 19.74 -3.49
N ILE A 722 -4.93 19.55 -2.64
CA ILE A 722 -4.97 18.40 -1.72
C ILE A 722 -5.69 17.25 -2.42
N VAL A 723 -5.02 16.10 -2.54
CA VAL A 723 -5.56 14.88 -3.13
C VAL A 723 -5.54 13.77 -2.08
N ASP A 724 -6.62 13.69 -1.33
CA ASP A 724 -6.93 12.69 -0.28
C ASP A 724 -8.14 11.81 -0.67
N ASP A 725 -8.43 11.73 -1.96
CA ASP A 725 -9.58 11.01 -2.52
C ASP A 725 -9.20 9.62 -3.08
N ARG A 726 -10.14 9.00 -3.79
CA ARG A 726 -9.98 7.64 -4.34
C ARG A 726 -8.79 7.47 -5.28
N ARG A 727 -8.21 8.54 -5.85
CA ARG A 727 -7.01 8.42 -6.71
C ARG A 727 -5.83 7.79 -5.96
N GLY A 728 -5.66 8.12 -4.68
CA GLY A 728 -4.63 7.55 -3.82
C GLY A 728 -4.82 6.07 -3.50
N PHE A 729 -6.03 5.51 -3.71
CA PHE A 729 -6.34 4.12 -3.37
C PHE A 729 -5.65 3.16 -4.34
N PHE A 730 -5.37 3.60 -5.57
CA PHE A 730 -4.84 2.77 -6.65
C PHE A 730 -3.31 2.73 -6.70
N ILE A 731 -2.64 3.62 -5.96
CA ILE A 731 -1.18 3.82 -6.03
C ILE A 731 -0.55 3.47 -4.69
N ARG A 732 0.43 2.57 -4.72
CA ARG A 732 1.25 2.19 -3.56
C ARG A 732 2.74 2.36 -3.80
N ASP A 733 3.17 2.35 -5.05
CA ASP A 733 4.56 2.55 -5.40
C ASP A 733 4.94 4.03 -5.25
N ASP A 734 6.02 4.30 -4.52
CA ASP A 734 6.47 5.67 -4.23
C ASP A 734 6.87 6.43 -5.50
N GLY A 735 7.57 5.77 -6.43
CA GLY A 735 7.96 6.38 -7.70
C GLY A 735 6.77 6.75 -8.59
N THR A 736 5.72 5.94 -8.56
CA THR A 736 4.46 6.20 -9.25
C THR A 736 3.70 7.34 -8.58
N ALA A 737 3.65 7.39 -7.24
CA ALA A 737 3.01 8.48 -6.52
C ALA A 737 3.68 9.83 -6.81
N ASP A 738 5.00 9.89 -6.79
CA ASP A 738 5.77 11.07 -7.15
C ASP A 738 5.53 11.50 -8.60
N SER A 739 5.54 10.53 -9.52
CA SER A 739 5.31 10.80 -10.94
C SER A 739 3.90 11.30 -11.21
N PHE A 740 2.90 10.71 -10.55
CA PHE A 740 1.50 11.11 -10.65
C PHE A 740 1.28 12.50 -10.06
N ALA A 741 1.84 12.78 -8.88
CA ALA A 741 1.72 14.09 -8.24
C ALA A 741 2.32 15.21 -9.11
N LYS A 742 3.53 14.99 -9.64
CA LYS A 742 4.18 15.92 -10.58
C LYS A 742 3.38 16.09 -11.86
N TRP A 743 2.87 15.00 -12.44
CA TRP A 743 2.05 15.03 -13.65
C TRP A 743 0.75 15.83 -13.41
N LEU A 744 0.09 15.61 -12.28
CA LEU A 744 -1.16 16.30 -11.93
C LEU A 744 -0.92 17.78 -11.61
N LEU A 745 0.17 18.12 -10.91
CA LEU A 745 0.52 19.52 -10.68
C LEU A 745 0.83 20.24 -12.00
N ARG A 746 1.56 19.60 -12.94
CA ARG A 746 1.77 20.14 -14.30
C ARG A 746 0.46 20.37 -15.06
N TRP A 747 -0.56 19.55 -14.82
CA TRP A 747 -1.89 19.70 -15.41
C TRP A 747 -2.65 20.91 -14.84
N HIS A 748 -2.41 21.28 -13.59
CA HIS A 748 -3.13 22.38 -12.94
C HIS A 748 -2.30 23.67 -12.83
N CYS A 749 -1.01 23.67 -13.15
CA CYS A 749 -0.16 24.84 -12.96
C CYS A 749 -0.45 26.02 -13.90
N ASN A 750 -1.17 25.80 -15.00
CA ASN A 750 -1.53 26.87 -15.92
C ASN A 750 -3.01 26.82 -16.29
N SER A 751 -3.56 27.98 -16.64
CA SER A 751 -4.92 28.08 -17.13
C SER A 751 -5.02 27.50 -18.56
N HIS A 752 -5.91 26.53 -18.78
CA HIS A 752 -6.05 25.85 -20.08
C HIS A 752 -6.93 26.65 -21.04
N LEU A 753 -6.45 26.85 -22.27
CA LEU A 753 -7.26 27.37 -23.36
C LEU A 753 -8.30 26.34 -23.80
N LYS A 754 -9.57 26.76 -23.85
CA LYS A 754 -10.70 25.98 -24.36
C LYS A 754 -11.26 26.67 -25.59
N ILE A 755 -11.37 25.91 -26.68
CA ILE A 755 -11.93 26.38 -27.95
C ILE A 755 -13.25 25.65 -28.18
N LYS A 756 -14.29 26.40 -28.58
CA LYS A 756 -15.51 25.82 -29.15
C LYS A 756 -15.57 26.18 -30.62
N LEU A 757 -15.79 25.21 -31.49
CA LEU A 757 -15.77 25.40 -32.93
C LEU A 757 -17.04 24.87 -33.58
N ARG A 758 -17.42 25.50 -34.68
CA ARG A 758 -18.35 24.96 -35.67
C ARG A 758 -17.63 24.81 -37.00
N ILE A 759 -17.59 23.59 -37.49
CA ILE A 759 -16.88 23.22 -38.73
C ILE A 759 -17.82 22.48 -39.70
N PRO A 760 -17.49 22.47 -41.01
CA PRO A 760 -18.28 21.79 -42.02
C PRO A 760 -18.20 20.26 -41.93
N LEU A 761 -19.05 19.60 -42.72
CA LEU A 761 -19.19 18.14 -42.73
C LEU A 761 -18.04 17.38 -43.38
N ASN A 762 -17.14 18.05 -44.08
CA ASN A 762 -15.91 17.45 -44.60
C ASN A 762 -15.06 16.78 -43.50
N TYR A 763 -15.23 17.16 -42.23
CA TYR A 763 -14.56 16.56 -41.07
C TYR A 763 -15.34 15.41 -40.38
N LEU A 764 -16.50 15.00 -40.93
CA LEU A 764 -17.41 14.05 -40.28
C LEU A 764 -16.78 12.70 -39.95
N ASP A 765 -15.98 12.19 -40.88
CA ASP A 765 -15.32 10.89 -40.80
C ASP A 765 -13.96 10.95 -40.10
N THR A 766 -13.43 12.15 -39.84
CA THR A 766 -12.07 12.32 -39.29
C THR A 766 -12.07 12.66 -37.81
N ILE A 767 -12.98 13.53 -37.35
CA ILE A 767 -12.97 14.01 -35.96
C ILE A 767 -13.90 13.16 -35.08
N GLU A 768 -13.34 12.62 -34.02
CA GLU A 768 -14.04 12.02 -32.89
C GLU A 768 -13.54 12.64 -31.57
N VAL A 769 -14.27 12.37 -30.48
CA VAL A 769 -13.75 12.69 -29.15
C VAL A 769 -12.46 11.90 -28.92
N GLY A 770 -11.43 12.55 -28.36
CA GLY A 770 -10.08 12.01 -28.21
C GLY A 770 -9.12 12.37 -29.36
N SER A 771 -9.63 12.78 -30.53
CA SER A 771 -8.77 13.19 -31.65
C SER A 771 -7.92 14.41 -31.32
N LEU A 772 -6.66 14.40 -31.78
CA LEU A 772 -5.79 15.57 -31.76
C LEU A 772 -6.03 16.44 -32.99
N VAL A 773 -6.16 17.75 -32.79
CA VAL A 773 -6.43 18.74 -33.84
C VAL A 773 -5.43 19.88 -33.78
N SER A 774 -5.07 20.42 -34.96
CA SER A 774 -4.25 21.62 -35.13
C SER A 774 -4.89 22.56 -36.17
N PHE A 775 -4.44 23.81 -36.23
CA PHE A 775 -4.98 24.83 -37.14
C PHE A 775 -3.92 25.30 -38.12
N ASP A 776 -4.24 25.38 -39.40
CA ASP A 776 -3.32 25.97 -40.39
C ASP A 776 -2.98 27.43 -40.09
N GLU A 777 -3.95 28.20 -39.61
CA GLU A 777 -3.86 29.61 -39.28
C GLU A 777 -4.52 29.91 -37.91
N VAL A 778 -4.25 31.10 -37.36
CA VAL A 778 -4.94 31.55 -36.14
C VAL A 778 -6.37 31.97 -36.48
N LEU A 779 -7.36 31.56 -35.67
CA LEU A 779 -8.77 31.83 -35.98
C LEU A 779 -9.12 33.32 -35.78
N GLY A 780 -9.48 33.97 -36.90
CA GLY A 780 -9.89 35.38 -37.00
C GLY A 780 -8.87 36.42 -36.54
N ASP A 781 -7.66 36.32 -37.11
CA ASP A 781 -6.61 37.35 -37.16
C ASP A 781 -6.03 37.83 -35.81
N VAL A 782 -6.53 37.32 -34.67
CA VAL A 782 -6.09 37.73 -33.33
C VAL A 782 -5.59 36.51 -32.54
N LEU A 783 -4.39 36.63 -31.99
CA LEU A 783 -3.81 35.60 -31.12
C LEU A 783 -4.68 35.40 -29.86
N PRO A 784 -5.24 34.20 -29.61
CA PRO A 784 -6.03 33.94 -28.42
C PRO A 784 -5.16 34.15 -27.17
N TYR A 785 -5.49 35.20 -26.41
CA TYR A 785 -4.73 35.62 -25.23
C TYR A 785 -3.23 35.82 -25.48
N GLY A 786 -2.87 36.27 -26.69
CA GLY A 786 -1.49 36.58 -27.07
C GLY A 786 -0.61 35.37 -27.44
N ILE A 787 -1.19 34.17 -27.56
CA ILE A 787 -0.45 32.94 -27.84
C ILE A 787 -0.70 32.51 -29.29
N ASN A 788 0.36 32.08 -29.97
CA ASN A 788 0.28 31.56 -31.34
C ASN A 788 0.06 30.05 -31.33
N TYR A 789 -1.06 29.60 -31.90
CA TYR A 789 -1.44 28.19 -32.03
C TYR A 789 -1.50 27.71 -33.49
N LYS A 790 -0.82 28.40 -34.41
CA LYS A 790 -0.64 27.89 -35.78
C LYS A 790 0.11 26.56 -35.74
N HIS A 791 -0.21 25.69 -36.69
CA HIS A 791 0.38 24.37 -36.85
C HIS A 791 1.91 24.39 -36.91
N ASP A 792 2.50 25.43 -37.49
CA ASP A 792 3.93 25.65 -37.62
C ASP A 792 4.50 26.65 -36.59
N ALA A 793 3.75 26.96 -35.52
CA ALA A 793 4.22 27.89 -34.51
C ALA A 793 5.45 27.32 -33.78
N THR A 794 6.53 28.09 -33.79
CA THR A 794 7.76 27.86 -33.03
C THR A 794 7.94 28.96 -31.99
N TYR A 795 8.64 28.62 -30.92
CA TYR A 795 9.14 29.59 -29.95
C TYR A 795 10.22 30.45 -30.63
N PRO A 796 10.56 31.66 -30.11
CA PRO A 796 11.57 32.53 -30.73
C PRO A 796 12.99 31.94 -30.88
N ASP A 797 13.25 30.74 -30.36
CA ASP A 797 14.51 30.00 -30.57
C ASP A 797 14.50 29.13 -31.84
N ASP A 798 13.39 29.14 -32.61
CA ASP A 798 13.14 28.39 -33.84
C ASP A 798 13.35 26.86 -33.73
N THR A 799 13.43 26.34 -32.51
CA THR A 799 13.72 24.91 -32.24
C THR A 799 12.71 24.29 -31.28
N THR A 800 12.11 25.09 -30.40
CA THR A 800 11.05 24.67 -29.50
C THR A 800 9.68 24.83 -30.18
N LEU A 801 8.86 23.77 -30.14
CA LEU A 801 7.51 23.78 -30.70
C LEU A 801 6.54 24.64 -29.87
N GLY A 802 5.71 25.45 -30.51
CA GLY A 802 4.67 26.23 -29.86
C GLY A 802 5.18 27.44 -29.08
N ASN A 803 4.61 27.69 -27.90
CA ASN A 803 4.94 28.83 -27.04
C ASN A 803 5.36 28.40 -25.62
N ASN A 804 5.89 29.32 -24.82
CA ASN A 804 6.11 29.12 -23.39
C ASN A 804 5.15 30.01 -22.58
N ILE A 805 4.38 29.39 -21.68
CA ILE A 805 3.50 30.09 -20.74
C ILE A 805 3.94 29.76 -19.33
N ASN A 806 4.44 30.78 -18.64
CA ASN A 806 4.80 30.74 -17.22
C ASN A 806 5.64 29.50 -16.84
N GLY A 807 6.63 29.15 -17.65
CA GLY A 807 7.53 28.02 -17.40
C GLY A 807 7.09 26.68 -17.99
N GLN A 808 5.96 26.62 -18.72
CA GLN A 808 5.48 25.41 -19.38
C GLN A 808 5.33 25.62 -20.89
N GLN A 809 5.79 24.63 -21.68
CA GLN A 809 5.58 24.60 -23.12
C GLN A 809 4.10 24.37 -23.44
N VAL A 810 3.60 25.11 -24.43
CA VAL A 810 2.24 25.03 -24.93
C VAL A 810 2.30 24.75 -26.42
N PHE A 811 1.85 23.55 -26.79
CA PHE A 811 1.85 23.07 -28.16
C PHE A 811 0.69 23.66 -28.98
N SER A 812 0.87 23.73 -30.30
CA SER A 812 -0.19 24.04 -31.27
C SER A 812 -1.12 22.84 -31.54
N LEU A 813 -1.50 22.15 -30.46
CA LEU A 813 -2.21 20.88 -30.50
C LEU A 813 -3.33 20.89 -29.45
N PHE A 814 -4.51 20.43 -29.84
CA PHE A 814 -5.68 20.37 -28.98
C PHE A 814 -6.28 18.98 -29.01
N ILE A 815 -6.78 18.51 -27.87
CA ILE A 815 -7.58 17.28 -27.79
C ILE A 815 -9.06 17.61 -27.88
N CYS A 816 -9.79 16.92 -28.75
CA CYS A 816 -11.23 17.05 -28.87
C CYS A 816 -11.92 16.40 -27.66
N THR A 817 -12.59 17.20 -26.82
CA THR A 817 -13.25 16.71 -25.59
C THR A 817 -14.74 16.48 -25.76
N SER A 818 -15.36 17.06 -26.79
CA SER A 818 -16.77 16.88 -27.10
C SER A 818 -17.04 17.04 -28.58
N THR A 819 -18.05 16.35 -29.10
CA THR A 819 -18.56 16.59 -30.45
C THR A 819 -20.09 16.61 -30.45
N ASN A 820 -20.67 17.36 -31.37
CA ASN A 820 -22.09 17.32 -31.72
C ASN A 820 -22.22 17.37 -33.25
N LYS A 821 -22.46 16.21 -33.87
CA LYS A 821 -22.56 16.06 -35.33
C LYS A 821 -24.02 16.22 -35.78
N THR A 822 -24.27 17.10 -36.75
CA THR A 822 -25.60 17.37 -37.35
C THR A 822 -25.54 17.25 -38.87
N LEU A 823 -26.66 17.25 -39.59
CA LEU A 823 -26.67 17.19 -41.08
C LEU A 823 -26.07 18.42 -41.80
N THR A 824 -25.66 19.45 -41.08
CA THR A 824 -25.15 20.69 -41.69
C THR A 824 -23.77 21.10 -41.20
N HIS A 825 -23.40 20.68 -39.99
CA HIS A 825 -22.15 21.06 -39.36
C HIS A 825 -21.81 20.10 -38.21
N ILE A 826 -20.58 20.23 -37.72
CA ILE A 826 -20.08 19.59 -36.53
C ILE A 826 -19.70 20.69 -35.55
N ASP A 827 -20.22 20.63 -34.33
CA ASP A 827 -19.70 21.43 -33.22
C ASP A 827 -18.69 20.58 -32.44
N ILE A 828 -17.52 21.14 -32.11
CA ILE A 828 -16.47 20.49 -31.30
C ILE A 828 -15.98 21.38 -30.15
#